data_AF-A0A924L942-F1
#
_entry.id   AF-A0A924L942-F1
#
_cell.length_a   1.000
_cell.length_b   1.000
_cell.length_c   1.000
_cell.angle_alpha   90.00
_cell.angle_beta   90.00
_cell.angle_gamma   90.00
#
_symmetry.space_group_name_H-M   'P 1'
#
loop_
_entity.id
_entity.type
_entity.pdbx_description
1 polymer ?
#
loop_
_entity_poly.entity_id
_entity_poly.type
_entity_poly.pdbx_seq_one_letter_code
_entity_poly.pdbx_strand_id
1 'polypeptide(L)'
;MSDTAEAPDEATHASISAGLGPGPVLAWGGLLLILLARSYRAFIVTLLVVATIPMLWSMPSHIIRSESMEPGLSRGDVVIGKPLPESDPVPVGRVMIFTNPDTASKHEVLVHRVVENLGHGQYTTAGDANRSNDSTSVPARNFTERAVICVPFVGLPVVWLAEHDRGRLLVWLVLTVLALYFSSRPPCDPRHRRRKELSKARRAAERAGTLVRRAALPIAGAVALVVAAIVGAPLAQADAAFTSITVNPASTWQVSTTIAQSIVLSDPGDIVRGSVPLTVTLGNVGNLSYSVRIEYSVAGSGNWKTLCTKASAPYACSWATTGFANGDYDLRAISTSGSTTFTSSTVADVMVDNGAPTVTMQDPGTPLRGTVTLAAAVSDTQSGVSRVVIQRAITGSSVWTDVCTIIDAPYSCRFDTTSIAGGTYSFRAVGTDVAGNSATSTAVTNRVVDNSVSAVSMEDPGANLAGTVTLLASASSTAGITSVRIQRAPAGTTTWTDVCTDTSSPYSCVWNTTLGPDGSYDLRAVLLDNAGKTTTSATVSGRRVENSPLRAYDVQTTNGGYTAGKLEPGDSMTFTYSEQITLASVMSGWSGAATPVTLRLRDGGVLGLSSTSDTVDLLRNGSAINLGSVNLRQDYIKSSRTSQFAATMTASTVTVNGVTATKVTVAIGGQTSGQAVRTASLTSTMVWTPSALVTNLFGRASATTPTSELGNLDREF
;
A
#
# COMPACT_ATOMS: atom_id res chain seq x y z
N MET A 1 -25.94 2.43 -116.32
CA MET A 1 -24.77 3.23 -116.74
C MET A 1 -23.75 3.10 -115.64
N SER A 2 -22.84 2.13 -115.74
CA SER A 2 -21.57 2.14 -116.50
C SER A 2 -20.46 2.25 -115.44
N ASP A 3 -19.88 1.11 -115.05
CA ASP A 3 -18.56 0.60 -115.51
C ASP A 3 -17.39 1.42 -114.91
N THR A 4 -16.74 0.89 -113.86
CA THR A 4 -15.50 0.07 -113.85
C THR A 4 -14.22 0.86 -114.06
N ALA A 5 -13.30 0.74 -113.09
CA ALA A 5 -11.85 0.57 -113.24
C ALA A 5 -11.23 0.64 -111.83
N GLU A 6 -10.14 0.01 -111.44
CA GLU A 6 -9.33 -1.14 -111.86
C GLU A 6 -8.22 -1.20 -110.77
N ALA A 7 -7.83 -2.39 -110.32
CA ALA A 7 -6.77 -2.59 -109.32
C ALA A 7 -5.36 -2.38 -109.94
N PRO A 8 -4.25 -2.49 -109.16
CA PRO A 8 -3.64 -3.82 -109.02
C PRO A 8 -2.90 -4.11 -107.69
N ASP A 9 -2.33 -5.31 -107.68
CA ASP A 9 -1.93 -6.28 -106.66
C ASP A 9 -0.56 -6.11 -105.95
N GLU A 10 -0.31 -7.09 -105.05
CA GLU A 10 0.96 -7.63 -104.46
C GLU A 10 1.33 -7.15 -103.04
N ALA A 11 1.73 -7.97 -102.06
CA ALA A 11 2.27 -9.34 -102.04
C ALA A 11 2.05 -10.07 -100.69
N THR A 12 2.15 -11.39 -100.76
CA THR A 12 2.15 -12.45 -99.73
C THR A 12 3.21 -12.35 -98.63
N HIS A 13 2.89 -12.75 -97.38
CA HIS A 13 3.80 -13.51 -96.49
C HIS A 13 3.03 -14.31 -95.42
N ALA A 14 3.38 -15.60 -95.31
CA ALA A 14 2.85 -16.57 -94.36
C ALA A 14 3.29 -16.30 -92.91
N SER A 15 2.39 -16.44 -91.94
CA SER A 15 2.65 -16.32 -90.51
C SER A 15 2.74 -17.68 -89.82
N ILE A 16 3.96 -18.05 -89.41
CA ILE A 16 4.23 -19.09 -88.42
C ILE A 16 4.08 -18.44 -87.04
N SER A 17 2.98 -18.69 -86.33
CA SER A 17 2.85 -18.28 -84.93
C SER A 17 3.51 -19.30 -84.00
N ALA A 18 4.80 -19.08 -83.73
CA ALA A 18 5.47 -19.68 -82.59
C ALA A 18 4.78 -19.21 -81.30
N GLY A 19 4.30 -20.15 -80.50
CA GLY A 19 3.66 -19.88 -79.22
C GLY A 19 4.57 -19.10 -78.29
N LEU A 20 4.19 -17.86 -77.97
CA LEU A 20 4.77 -17.09 -76.88
C LEU A 20 4.49 -17.81 -75.56
N GLY A 21 5.53 -18.43 -74.98
CA GLY A 21 5.53 -18.69 -73.54
C GLY A 21 5.37 -17.37 -72.76
N PRO A 22 4.82 -17.39 -71.54
CA PRO A 22 4.61 -16.17 -70.77
C PRO A 22 5.95 -15.42 -70.60
N GLY A 23 5.96 -14.13 -70.97
CA GLY A 23 7.15 -13.29 -70.92
C GLY A 23 7.77 -13.22 -69.51
N PRO A 24 9.05 -12.79 -69.40
CA PRO A 24 9.82 -12.83 -68.15
C PRO A 24 9.11 -12.16 -66.97
N VAL A 25 8.35 -11.09 -67.22
CA VAL A 25 7.57 -10.36 -66.20
C VAL A 25 6.51 -11.25 -65.52
N LEU A 26 5.81 -12.11 -66.27
CA LEU A 26 4.81 -13.03 -65.73
C LEU A 26 5.47 -14.17 -64.93
N ALA A 27 6.66 -14.61 -65.34
CA ALA A 27 7.43 -15.63 -64.61
C ALA A 27 7.97 -15.10 -63.27
N TRP A 28 8.50 -13.87 -63.25
CA TRP A 28 8.93 -13.19 -62.03
C TRP A 28 7.76 -12.90 -61.08
N GLY A 29 6.61 -12.49 -61.61
CA GLY A 29 5.39 -12.29 -60.81
C GLY A 29 4.91 -13.58 -60.14
N GLY A 30 4.92 -14.71 -60.85
CA GLY A 30 4.57 -16.02 -60.28
C GLY A 30 5.53 -16.50 -59.20
N LEU A 31 6.84 -16.28 -59.37
CA LEU A 31 7.86 -16.62 -58.37
C LEU A 31 7.72 -15.75 -57.10
N LEU A 32 7.50 -14.44 -57.28
CA LEU A 32 7.29 -13.50 -56.17
C LEU A 32 6.02 -13.85 -55.38
N LEU A 33 4.93 -14.22 -56.06
CA LEU A 33 3.69 -14.66 -55.41
C LEU A 33 3.91 -15.93 -54.57
N ILE A 34 4.64 -16.93 -55.07
CA ILE A 34 4.94 -18.18 -54.33
C ILE A 34 5.82 -17.90 -53.12
N LEU A 35 6.83 -17.03 -53.26
CA LEU A 35 7.68 -16.63 -52.14
C LEU A 35 6.88 -15.90 -51.07
N LEU A 36 6.07 -14.90 -51.43
CA LEU A 36 5.18 -14.21 -50.50
C LEU A 36 4.22 -15.17 -49.80
N ALA A 37 3.61 -16.09 -50.53
CA ALA A 37 2.69 -17.09 -49.97
C ALA A 37 3.38 -18.04 -48.97
N ARG A 38 4.63 -18.47 -49.26
CA ARG A 38 5.42 -19.30 -48.35
C ARG A 38 5.88 -18.53 -47.11
N SER A 39 6.33 -17.29 -47.28
CA SER A 39 6.72 -16.40 -46.18
C SER A 39 5.53 -16.10 -45.26
N TYR A 40 4.37 -15.77 -45.83
CA TYR A 40 3.13 -15.57 -45.05
C TYR A 40 2.74 -16.83 -44.27
N ARG A 41 2.74 -18.01 -44.92
CA ARG A 41 2.44 -19.28 -44.24
C ARG A 41 3.41 -19.55 -43.10
N ALA A 42 4.71 -19.42 -43.34
CA ALA A 42 5.74 -19.64 -42.32
C ALA A 42 5.60 -18.65 -41.16
N PHE A 43 5.27 -17.39 -41.45
CA PHE A 43 5.02 -16.35 -40.44
C PHE A 43 3.82 -16.68 -39.56
N ILE A 44 2.65 -16.97 -40.15
CA ILE A 44 1.44 -17.31 -39.39
C ILE A 44 1.61 -18.59 -38.58
N VAL A 45 2.22 -19.64 -39.16
CA VAL A 45 2.49 -20.89 -38.42
C VAL A 45 3.44 -20.63 -37.25
N THR A 46 4.49 -19.84 -37.44
CA THR A 46 5.42 -19.49 -36.34
C THR A 46 4.69 -18.74 -35.23
N LEU A 47 3.87 -17.74 -35.54
CA LEU A 47 3.10 -17.01 -34.51
C LEU A 47 2.11 -17.91 -33.76
N LEU A 48 1.39 -18.78 -34.47
CA LEU A 48 0.48 -19.76 -33.84
C LEU A 48 1.25 -20.72 -32.92
N VAL A 49 2.40 -21.20 -33.36
CA VAL A 49 3.28 -22.06 -32.57
C VAL A 49 3.74 -21.32 -31.31
N VAL A 50 4.25 -20.09 -31.43
CA VAL A 50 4.69 -19.30 -30.26
C VAL A 50 3.54 -19.00 -29.31
N ALA A 51 2.32 -18.75 -29.82
CA ALA A 51 1.14 -18.47 -29.00
C ALA A 51 0.61 -19.70 -28.25
N THR A 52 0.78 -20.91 -28.78
CA THR A 52 0.15 -22.14 -28.25
C THR A 52 1.12 -23.09 -27.56
N ILE A 53 2.38 -23.16 -27.98
CA ILE A 53 3.40 -24.04 -27.38
C ILE A 53 3.59 -23.81 -25.88
N PRO A 54 3.62 -22.56 -25.35
CA PRO A 54 3.77 -22.29 -23.92
C PRO A 54 2.70 -22.92 -23.02
N MET A 55 1.52 -23.23 -23.56
CA MET A 55 0.45 -23.91 -22.83
C MET A 55 0.85 -25.31 -22.35
N LEU A 56 1.82 -25.96 -23.01
CA LEU A 56 2.38 -27.25 -22.58
C LEU A 56 3.15 -27.16 -21.24
N TRP A 57 3.53 -25.95 -20.81
CA TRP A 57 4.19 -25.69 -19.54
C TRP A 57 3.33 -24.87 -18.57
N SER A 58 2.00 -25.02 -18.66
CA SER A 58 1.04 -24.32 -17.78
C SER A 58 1.13 -22.79 -17.85
N MET A 59 1.53 -22.25 -19.00
CA MET A 59 1.49 -20.81 -19.28
C MET A 59 0.29 -20.50 -20.17
N PRO A 60 -0.86 -20.06 -19.61
CA PRO A 60 -2.06 -19.79 -20.38
C PRO A 60 -1.89 -18.57 -21.29
N SER A 61 -2.63 -18.57 -22.38
CA SER A 61 -2.64 -17.51 -23.40
C SER A 61 -3.97 -16.77 -23.37
N HIS A 62 -3.93 -15.44 -23.40
CA HIS A 62 -5.09 -14.55 -23.34
C HIS A 62 -5.12 -13.61 -24.54
N ILE A 63 -6.28 -13.42 -25.15
CA ILE A 63 -6.44 -12.52 -26.30
C ILE A 63 -6.82 -11.14 -25.81
N ILE A 64 -6.05 -10.13 -26.21
CA ILE A 64 -6.33 -8.73 -25.90
C ILE A 64 -7.44 -8.22 -26.80
N ARG A 65 -8.55 -7.77 -26.19
CA ARG A 65 -9.69 -7.17 -26.93
C ARG A 65 -9.77 -5.67 -26.79
N SER A 66 -9.17 -5.12 -25.74
CA SER A 66 -9.12 -3.70 -25.47
C SER A 66 -7.83 -3.08 -25.99
N GLU A 67 -7.88 -1.78 -26.23
CA GLU A 67 -6.70 -0.96 -26.51
C GLU A 67 -6.16 -0.31 -25.21
N SER A 68 -6.65 -0.74 -24.02
CA SER A 68 -6.29 -0.14 -22.73
C SER A 68 -4.81 -0.34 -22.35
N MET A 69 -4.13 -1.28 -22.99
CA MET A 69 -2.71 -1.58 -22.77
C MET A 69 -1.81 -1.06 -23.90
N GLU A 70 -2.32 -0.22 -24.80
CA GLU A 70 -1.52 0.41 -25.84
C GLU A 70 -0.54 1.46 -25.26
N PRO A 71 0.62 1.68 -25.90
CA PRO A 71 1.11 1.04 -27.14
C PRO A 71 1.77 -0.32 -26.91
N GLY A 72 1.86 -0.80 -25.66
CA GLY A 72 2.62 -2.00 -25.31
C GLY A 72 1.95 -3.31 -25.73
N LEU A 73 0.62 -3.36 -25.67
CA LEU A 73 -0.22 -4.48 -26.13
C LEU A 73 -1.38 -3.92 -26.93
N SER A 74 -1.52 -4.40 -28.17
CA SER A 74 -2.59 -3.99 -29.07
C SER A 74 -3.70 -5.02 -29.14
N ARG A 75 -4.86 -4.56 -29.58
CA ARG A 75 -6.01 -5.42 -29.81
C ARG A 75 -5.70 -6.51 -30.85
N GLY A 76 -6.05 -7.75 -30.52
CA GLY A 76 -5.74 -8.93 -31.32
C GLY A 76 -4.37 -9.55 -31.03
N ASP A 77 -3.60 -8.99 -30.10
CA ASP A 77 -2.40 -9.63 -29.57
C ASP A 77 -2.78 -10.78 -28.63
N VAL A 78 -1.90 -11.78 -28.55
CA VAL A 78 -2.00 -12.86 -27.58
C VAL A 78 -0.91 -12.69 -26.53
N VAL A 79 -1.32 -12.52 -25.28
CA VAL A 79 -0.43 -12.42 -24.13
C VAL A 79 -0.35 -13.76 -23.42
N ILE A 80 0.86 -14.23 -23.16
CA ILE A 80 1.11 -15.45 -22.41
C ILE A 80 1.47 -15.06 -20.97
N GLY A 81 0.68 -15.58 -20.04
CA GLY A 81 0.86 -15.40 -18.61
C GLY A 81 1.75 -16.47 -18.00
N LYS A 82 2.67 -16.07 -17.13
CA LYS A 82 3.34 -16.99 -16.20
C LYS A 82 2.51 -17.02 -14.91
N PRO A 83 2.05 -18.19 -14.43
CA PRO A 83 1.32 -18.29 -13.18
C PRO A 83 2.09 -17.64 -12.02
N LEU A 84 1.38 -16.84 -11.22
CA LEU A 84 1.92 -16.22 -10.02
C LEU A 84 1.36 -16.98 -8.79
N PRO A 85 2.21 -17.66 -8.00
CA PRO A 85 1.79 -18.27 -6.74
C PRO A 85 1.26 -17.22 -5.76
N GLU A 86 0.25 -17.55 -4.97
CA GLU A 86 -0.35 -16.65 -3.97
C GLU A 86 0.66 -16.20 -2.89
N SER A 87 1.73 -16.97 -2.68
CA SER A 87 2.84 -16.63 -1.78
C SER A 87 3.78 -15.55 -2.32
N ASP A 88 3.79 -15.31 -3.64
CA ASP A 88 4.74 -14.41 -4.26
C ASP A 88 4.23 -12.97 -4.19
N PRO A 89 5.10 -11.99 -3.87
CA PRO A 89 4.69 -10.60 -3.83
C PRO A 89 4.30 -10.12 -5.23
N VAL A 90 3.17 -9.41 -5.33
CA VAL A 90 2.72 -8.78 -6.57
C VAL A 90 3.68 -7.63 -6.93
N PRO A 91 4.41 -7.71 -8.07
CA PRO A 91 5.42 -6.72 -8.41
C PRO A 91 4.78 -5.44 -8.96
N VAL A 92 4.97 -4.32 -8.26
CA VAL A 92 4.55 -2.98 -8.71
C VAL A 92 5.30 -2.61 -10.00
N GLY A 93 4.60 -1.98 -10.94
CA GLY A 93 5.10 -1.57 -12.26
C GLY A 93 5.04 -2.66 -13.34
N ARG A 94 4.56 -3.87 -13.03
CA ARG A 94 4.43 -4.98 -13.99
C ARG A 94 2.99 -5.16 -14.48
N VAL A 95 2.86 -5.70 -15.69
CA VAL A 95 1.56 -6.06 -16.29
C VAL A 95 1.13 -7.42 -15.75
N MET A 96 -0.06 -7.44 -15.17
CA MET A 96 -0.64 -8.59 -14.51
C MET A 96 -1.99 -8.92 -15.11
N ILE A 97 -2.34 -10.21 -15.05
CA ILE A 97 -3.61 -10.75 -15.50
C ILE A 97 -4.35 -11.18 -14.23
N PHE A 98 -5.57 -10.69 -14.04
CA PHE A 98 -6.33 -10.89 -12.81
C PHE A 98 -7.83 -10.92 -13.08
N THR A 99 -8.61 -11.44 -12.15
CA THR A 99 -10.08 -11.40 -12.25
C THR A 99 -10.59 -10.03 -11.84
N ASN A 100 -11.41 -9.40 -12.69
CA ASN A 100 -11.99 -8.09 -12.44
C ASN A 100 -12.82 -8.11 -11.14
N PRO A 101 -12.46 -7.32 -10.11
CA PRO A 101 -13.19 -7.29 -8.85
C PRO A 101 -14.62 -6.76 -8.98
N ASP A 102 -14.90 -5.85 -9.93
CA ASP A 102 -16.23 -5.25 -10.11
C ASP A 102 -17.23 -6.22 -10.78
N THR A 103 -16.72 -7.13 -11.60
CA THR A 103 -17.51 -8.13 -12.33
C THR A 103 -17.11 -9.55 -11.95
N ALA A 104 -16.64 -9.77 -10.72
CA ALA A 104 -16.13 -11.07 -10.25
C ALA A 104 -17.13 -12.23 -10.43
N SER A 105 -18.44 -11.95 -10.37
CA SER A 105 -19.51 -12.93 -10.63
C SER A 105 -19.55 -13.45 -12.08
N LYS A 106 -18.96 -12.72 -13.04
CA LYS A 106 -18.87 -13.08 -14.46
C LYS A 106 -17.52 -13.70 -14.85
N HIS A 107 -16.58 -13.86 -13.91
CA HIS A 107 -15.22 -14.37 -14.17
C HIS A 107 -14.52 -13.62 -15.31
N GLU A 108 -14.75 -12.31 -15.40
CA GLU A 108 -14.11 -11.47 -16.40
C GLU A 108 -12.64 -11.27 -16.04
N VAL A 109 -11.75 -11.55 -16.99
CA VAL A 109 -10.31 -11.40 -16.80
C VAL A 109 -9.89 -10.02 -17.30
N LEU A 110 -9.02 -9.33 -16.57
CA LEU A 110 -8.46 -8.04 -16.92
C LEU A 110 -6.93 -8.14 -17.02
N VAL A 111 -6.33 -7.36 -17.92
CA VAL A 111 -4.88 -7.28 -18.10
C VAL A 111 -4.44 -5.83 -17.92
N HIS A 112 -3.90 -5.47 -16.76
CA HIS A 112 -3.46 -4.09 -16.45
C HIS A 112 -2.10 -4.05 -15.74
N ARG A 113 -1.44 -2.89 -15.76
CA ARG A 113 -0.22 -2.65 -14.99
C ARG A 113 -0.56 -2.34 -13.54
N VAL A 114 0.16 -2.95 -12.61
CA VAL A 114 0.10 -2.58 -11.19
C VAL A 114 0.81 -1.25 -11.01
N VAL A 115 0.10 -0.22 -10.57
CA VAL A 115 0.64 1.14 -10.41
C VAL A 115 1.16 1.36 -9.00
N GLU A 116 0.42 0.90 -7.99
CA GLU A 116 0.70 1.17 -6.59
C GLU A 116 0.28 0.01 -5.69
N ASN A 117 1.02 -0.21 -4.61
CA ASN A 117 0.63 -1.07 -3.49
C ASN A 117 0.07 -0.18 -2.38
N LEU A 118 -1.23 -0.30 -2.11
CA LEU A 118 -1.95 0.50 -1.13
C LEU A 118 -1.75 0.01 0.32
N GLY A 119 -0.99 -1.07 0.52
CA GLY A 119 -0.88 -1.75 1.82
C GLY A 119 -2.03 -2.74 2.05
N HIS A 120 -1.90 -3.58 3.09
CA HIS A 120 -2.90 -4.61 3.47
C HIS A 120 -3.30 -5.59 2.33
N GLY A 121 -2.42 -5.79 1.35
CA GLY A 121 -2.67 -6.70 0.22
C GLY A 121 -3.61 -6.13 -0.85
N GLN A 122 -3.78 -4.82 -0.93
CA GLN A 122 -4.58 -4.14 -1.96
C GLN A 122 -3.69 -3.39 -2.94
N TYR A 123 -4.06 -3.44 -4.23
CA TYR A 123 -3.28 -2.86 -5.31
C TYR A 123 -4.16 -1.99 -6.21
N THR A 124 -3.56 -0.92 -6.71
CA THR A 124 -4.13 -0.08 -7.75
C THR A 124 -3.58 -0.51 -9.10
N THR A 125 -4.46 -0.77 -10.06
CA THR A 125 -4.08 -1.10 -11.43
C THR A 125 -4.46 0.00 -12.40
N ALA A 126 -3.80 0.05 -13.55
CA ALA A 126 -4.18 0.89 -14.67
C ALA A 126 -3.77 0.24 -15.98
N GLY A 127 -4.59 0.37 -17.00
CA GLY A 127 -4.16 0.15 -18.38
C GLY A 127 -3.09 1.17 -18.76
N ASP A 128 -2.09 0.77 -19.55
CA ASP A 128 -1.02 1.66 -20.01
C ASP A 128 -1.54 2.87 -20.81
N ALA A 129 -2.71 2.73 -21.46
CA ALA A 129 -3.40 3.79 -22.17
C ALA A 129 -4.42 4.56 -21.30
N ASN A 130 -4.67 4.12 -20.06
CA ASN A 130 -5.64 4.76 -19.17
C ASN A 130 -5.02 6.02 -18.53
N ARG A 131 -5.75 7.15 -18.55
CA ARG A 131 -5.30 8.41 -17.92
C ARG A 131 -5.45 8.44 -16.40
N SER A 132 -6.38 7.64 -15.89
CA SER A 132 -6.66 7.48 -14.47
C SER A 132 -6.43 6.04 -14.10
N ASN A 133 -5.97 5.83 -12.87
CA ASN A 133 -5.94 4.52 -12.28
C ASN A 133 -7.36 3.95 -12.17
N ASP A 134 -7.48 2.63 -12.20
CA ASP A 134 -8.74 1.94 -11.97
C ASP A 134 -9.22 2.30 -10.56
N SER A 135 -10.48 2.73 -10.44
CA SER A 135 -11.07 3.17 -9.17
C SER A 135 -11.25 2.03 -8.17
N THR A 136 -11.29 0.80 -8.66
CA THR A 136 -11.55 -0.40 -7.87
C THR A 136 -10.23 -1.06 -7.55
N SER A 137 -9.92 -1.15 -6.25
CA SER A 137 -8.71 -1.81 -5.80
C SER A 137 -8.80 -3.33 -6.00
N VAL A 138 -7.66 -3.92 -6.34
CA VAL A 138 -7.53 -5.35 -6.63
C VAL A 138 -6.79 -6.01 -5.46
N PRO A 139 -7.39 -6.99 -4.77
CA PRO A 139 -6.70 -7.72 -3.71
C PRO A 139 -5.63 -8.66 -4.28
N ALA A 140 -4.55 -8.89 -3.53
CA ALA A 140 -3.40 -9.71 -3.93
C ALA A 140 -3.80 -11.07 -4.52
N ARG A 141 -4.78 -11.74 -3.88
CA ARG A 141 -5.30 -13.06 -4.29
C ARG A 141 -5.96 -13.10 -5.67
N ASN A 142 -6.39 -11.95 -6.21
CA ASN A 142 -7.05 -11.91 -7.51
C ASN A 142 -6.04 -11.90 -8.67
N PHE A 143 -4.77 -11.61 -8.40
CA PHE A 143 -3.70 -11.68 -9.37
C PHE A 143 -3.28 -13.12 -9.63
N THR A 144 -3.65 -13.64 -10.79
CA THR A 144 -3.40 -15.04 -11.13
C THR A 144 -2.10 -15.23 -11.89
N GLU A 145 -1.73 -14.26 -12.74
CA GLU A 145 -0.60 -14.43 -13.66
C GLU A 145 0.13 -13.12 -13.94
N ARG A 146 1.41 -13.24 -14.28
CA ARG A 146 2.23 -12.14 -14.79
C ARG A 146 2.34 -12.24 -16.31
N ALA A 147 2.05 -11.18 -17.04
CA ALA A 147 2.24 -11.16 -18.49
C ALA A 147 3.75 -11.19 -18.83
N VAL A 148 4.19 -12.14 -19.65
CA VAL A 148 5.63 -12.32 -19.98
C VAL A 148 5.93 -12.26 -21.47
N ILE A 149 5.04 -12.78 -22.34
CA ILE A 149 5.26 -12.80 -23.79
C ILE A 149 4.04 -12.21 -24.49
N CYS A 150 4.27 -11.36 -25.49
CA CYS A 150 3.23 -10.86 -26.40
C CYS A 150 3.49 -11.40 -27.80
N VAL A 151 2.46 -11.99 -28.42
CA VAL A 151 2.46 -12.48 -29.80
C VAL A 151 1.50 -11.62 -30.60
N PRO A 152 2.00 -10.73 -31.48
CA PRO A 152 1.16 -9.73 -32.10
C PRO A 152 0.25 -10.33 -33.18
N PHE A 153 -0.91 -9.71 -33.38
CA PHE A 153 -1.86 -9.94 -34.50
C PHE A 153 -2.52 -11.32 -34.62
N VAL A 154 -2.04 -12.35 -33.93
CA VAL A 154 -2.48 -13.74 -34.11
C VAL A 154 -3.90 -13.99 -33.59
N GLY A 155 -4.38 -13.18 -32.66
CA GLY A 155 -5.72 -13.23 -32.09
C GLY A 155 -6.79 -12.46 -32.89
N LEU A 156 -6.41 -11.68 -33.91
CA LEU A 156 -7.33 -10.85 -34.69
C LEU A 156 -8.54 -11.63 -35.28
N PRO A 157 -8.39 -12.85 -35.84
CA PRO A 157 -9.54 -13.60 -36.35
C PRO A 157 -10.58 -13.92 -35.28
N VAL A 158 -10.14 -14.18 -34.04
CA VAL A 158 -11.03 -14.46 -32.90
C VAL A 158 -11.75 -13.20 -32.45
N VAL A 159 -11.05 -12.06 -32.43
CA VAL A 159 -11.62 -10.75 -32.14
C VAL A 159 -12.70 -10.39 -33.17
N TRP A 160 -12.41 -10.52 -34.46
CA TRP A 160 -13.40 -10.26 -35.53
C TRP A 160 -14.60 -11.19 -35.46
N LEU A 161 -14.40 -12.46 -35.08
CA LEU A 161 -15.48 -13.42 -34.91
C LEU A 161 -16.38 -13.06 -33.71
N ALA A 162 -15.78 -12.70 -32.58
CA ALA A 162 -16.49 -12.31 -31.36
C ALA A 162 -17.33 -11.04 -31.54
N GLU A 163 -16.83 -10.07 -32.32
CA GLU A 163 -17.52 -8.80 -32.59
C GLU A 163 -18.41 -8.83 -33.84
N HIS A 164 -18.53 -9.99 -34.49
CA HIS A 164 -19.29 -10.18 -35.72
C HIS A 164 -18.81 -9.34 -36.92
N ASP A 165 -17.53 -8.95 -37.00
CA ASP A 165 -16.89 -8.34 -38.17
C ASP A 165 -16.62 -9.37 -39.26
N ARG A 166 -17.69 -9.78 -39.95
CA ARG A 166 -17.66 -10.79 -41.01
C ARG A 166 -16.84 -10.33 -42.23
N GLY A 167 -16.72 -9.03 -42.46
CA GLY A 167 -16.01 -8.48 -43.62
C GLY A 167 -14.52 -8.76 -43.55
N ARG A 168 -13.87 -8.33 -42.46
CA ARG A 168 -12.43 -8.55 -42.25
C ARG A 168 -12.09 -10.02 -42.13
N LEU A 169 -12.92 -10.79 -41.43
CA LEU A 169 -12.76 -12.23 -41.29
C LEU A 169 -12.80 -12.96 -42.63
N LEU A 170 -13.77 -12.64 -43.50
CA LEU A 170 -13.88 -13.25 -44.83
C LEU A 170 -12.70 -12.89 -45.74
N VAL A 171 -12.27 -11.63 -45.76
CA VAL A 171 -11.12 -11.19 -46.54
C VAL A 171 -9.86 -11.92 -46.09
N TRP A 172 -9.63 -11.99 -44.77
CA TRP A 172 -8.49 -12.71 -44.22
C TRP A 172 -8.53 -14.20 -44.57
N LEU A 173 -9.67 -14.86 -44.40
CA LEU A 173 -9.83 -16.29 -44.72
C LEU A 173 -9.55 -16.58 -46.19
N VAL A 174 -10.06 -15.75 -47.11
CA VAL A 174 -9.79 -15.88 -48.55
C VAL A 174 -8.30 -15.73 -48.85
N LEU A 175 -7.64 -14.72 -48.27
CA LEU A 175 -6.20 -14.51 -48.45
C LEU A 175 -5.36 -15.66 -47.88
N THR A 176 -5.72 -16.18 -46.71
CA THR A 176 -5.05 -17.32 -46.09
C THR A 176 -5.21 -18.58 -46.94
N VAL A 177 -6.41 -18.87 -47.45
CA VAL A 177 -6.66 -20.02 -48.34
C VAL A 177 -5.87 -19.89 -49.64
N LEU A 178 -5.84 -18.70 -50.25
CA LEU A 178 -5.03 -18.43 -51.44
C LEU A 178 -3.54 -18.64 -51.16
N ALA A 179 -3.01 -18.12 -50.05
CA ALA A 179 -1.62 -18.31 -49.67
C ALA A 179 -1.27 -19.79 -49.41
N LEU A 180 -2.16 -20.56 -48.77
CA LEU A 180 -1.98 -22.00 -48.58
C LEU A 180 -2.00 -22.77 -49.91
N TYR A 181 -2.87 -22.38 -50.83
CA TYR A 181 -2.93 -22.95 -52.17
C TYR A 181 -1.66 -22.67 -53.00
N PHE A 182 -1.16 -21.43 -52.99
CA PHE A 182 0.07 -21.09 -53.73
C PHE A 182 1.34 -21.64 -53.07
N SER A 183 1.40 -21.71 -51.74
CA SER A 183 2.55 -22.24 -51.00
C SER A 183 2.71 -23.75 -51.05
N SER A 184 1.64 -24.49 -51.39
CA SER A 184 1.63 -25.95 -51.56
C SER A 184 2.01 -26.41 -52.97
N ARG A 185 2.24 -25.49 -53.91
CA ARG A 185 2.78 -25.84 -55.23
C ARG A 185 4.22 -26.35 -55.12
N PRO A 186 4.54 -27.55 -55.62
CA PRO A 186 5.91 -28.06 -55.63
C PRO A 186 6.80 -27.14 -56.47
N PRO A 187 8.07 -26.91 -56.09
CA PRO A 187 9.00 -26.21 -56.97
C PRO A 187 9.07 -26.99 -58.29
N CYS A 188 8.91 -26.29 -59.41
CA CYS A 188 9.07 -26.87 -60.73
C CYS A 188 10.49 -27.46 -60.84
N ASP A 189 10.61 -28.79 -60.72
CA ASP A 189 11.83 -29.50 -61.09
C ASP A 189 12.03 -29.33 -62.61
N PRO A 190 13.08 -28.61 -63.05
CA PRO A 190 13.31 -28.37 -64.48
C PRO A 190 13.62 -29.66 -65.25
N ARG A 191 13.89 -30.78 -64.56
CA ARG A 191 14.33 -32.03 -65.20
C ARG A 191 13.20 -32.95 -65.66
N HIS A 192 11.94 -32.67 -65.30
CA HIS A 192 10.82 -33.54 -65.70
C HIS A 192 10.14 -33.17 -67.03
N ARG A 193 10.51 -32.05 -67.66
CA ARG A 193 9.95 -31.64 -68.96
C ARG A 193 10.68 -32.22 -70.18
N ARG A 194 11.80 -32.93 -70.00
CA ARG A 194 12.54 -33.62 -71.08
C ARG A 194 12.16 -35.10 -71.26
N ARG A 195 11.23 -35.65 -70.47
CA ARG A 195 10.81 -37.06 -70.52
C ARG A 195 9.31 -37.28 -70.73
N LYS A 196 8.60 -36.30 -71.31
CA LYS A 196 7.20 -36.43 -71.76
C LYS A 196 6.96 -36.10 -73.24
N GLU A 197 8.03 -35.89 -74.00
CA GLU A 197 8.02 -35.69 -75.47
C GLU A 197 8.44 -36.95 -76.26
N LEU A 198 8.46 -38.14 -75.63
CA LEU A 198 8.87 -39.39 -76.30
C LEU A 198 7.93 -40.58 -76.15
N SER A 199 6.70 -40.40 -75.63
CA SER A 199 5.76 -41.53 -75.49
C SER A 199 4.30 -41.20 -75.80
N LYS A 200 4.04 -40.22 -76.68
CA LYS A 200 2.67 -39.94 -77.17
C LYS A 200 2.55 -39.94 -78.69
N ALA A 201 3.18 -40.91 -79.33
CA ALA A 201 2.91 -41.30 -80.71
C ALA A 201 3.05 -42.83 -80.89
N ARG A 202 2.30 -43.61 -80.11
CA ARG A 202 1.77 -44.93 -80.49
C ARG A 202 1.07 -45.57 -79.30
N ARG A 203 -0.10 -46.14 -79.57
CA ARG A 203 -1.00 -46.92 -78.69
C ARG A 203 -2.10 -46.09 -78.04
N ALA A 204 -3.04 -45.76 -78.90
CA ALA A 204 -4.46 -45.86 -78.61
C ALA A 204 -4.83 -47.30 -78.17
N ALA A 205 -6.02 -47.37 -77.55
CA ALA A 205 -6.86 -48.53 -77.27
C ALA A 205 -6.80 -49.10 -75.85
N GLU A 206 -8.02 -49.31 -75.34
CA GLU A 206 -8.44 -50.15 -74.21
C GLU A 206 -8.64 -49.53 -72.82
N ARG A 207 -9.94 -49.24 -72.59
CA ARG A 207 -10.80 -49.81 -71.53
C ARG A 207 -10.48 -49.54 -70.04
N ALA A 208 -11.49 -48.93 -69.43
CA ALA A 208 -12.22 -49.35 -68.22
C ALA A 208 -11.43 -49.78 -66.97
N GLY A 209 -11.77 -49.12 -65.86
CA GLY A 209 -11.93 -49.79 -64.58
C GLY A 209 -10.85 -49.54 -63.52
N THR A 210 -11.33 -49.01 -62.41
CA THR A 210 -10.87 -49.20 -61.01
C THR A 210 -9.72 -48.36 -60.44
N LEU A 211 -10.05 -47.81 -59.26
CA LEU A 211 -9.22 -47.53 -58.07
C LEU A 211 -8.51 -46.16 -57.95
N VAL A 212 -9.20 -45.26 -57.24
CA VAL A 212 -8.90 -44.82 -55.87
C VAL A 212 -7.48 -44.26 -55.56
N ARG A 213 -7.52 -43.07 -54.94
CA ARG A 213 -6.49 -42.44 -54.09
C ARG A 213 -5.15 -42.08 -54.76
N ARG A 214 -4.93 -40.77 -54.90
CA ARG A 214 -3.99 -39.99 -54.05
C ARG A 214 -3.91 -38.54 -54.53
N ALA A 215 -3.64 -37.64 -53.56
CA ALA A 215 -3.33 -36.22 -53.71
C ALA A 215 -4.48 -35.19 -53.71
N ALA A 216 -5.43 -35.32 -52.78
CA ALA A 216 -6.27 -34.20 -52.34
C ALA A 216 -6.38 -34.07 -50.80
N LEU A 217 -5.41 -34.62 -50.06
CA LEU A 217 -5.24 -34.38 -48.61
C LEU A 217 -3.82 -33.80 -48.41
N PRO A 218 -3.65 -32.49 -48.56
CA PRO A 218 -3.07 -31.78 -47.42
C PRO A 218 -3.69 -30.39 -47.15
N ILE A 219 -4.53 -29.87 -48.06
CA ILE A 219 -5.04 -28.49 -47.93
C ILE A 219 -6.22 -28.42 -46.96
N ALA A 220 -7.18 -29.35 -47.06
CA ALA A 220 -8.32 -29.41 -46.13
C ALA A 220 -7.89 -29.77 -44.70
N GLY A 221 -6.89 -30.64 -44.54
CA GLY A 221 -6.36 -31.04 -43.23
C GLY A 221 -5.59 -29.93 -42.52
N ALA A 222 -4.78 -29.14 -43.25
CA ALA A 222 -4.03 -28.02 -42.67
C ALA A 222 -4.94 -26.82 -42.33
N VAL A 223 -5.95 -26.54 -43.16
CA VAL A 223 -6.96 -25.50 -42.86
C VAL A 223 -7.82 -25.92 -41.66
N ALA A 224 -8.23 -27.19 -41.58
CA ALA A 224 -8.98 -27.71 -40.44
C ALA A 224 -8.17 -27.71 -39.14
N LEU A 225 -6.85 -27.96 -39.17
CA LEU A 225 -5.99 -27.93 -37.98
C LEU A 225 -5.73 -26.51 -37.47
N VAL A 226 -5.58 -25.52 -38.36
CA VAL A 226 -5.43 -24.11 -37.96
C VAL A 226 -6.75 -23.54 -37.43
N VAL A 227 -7.88 -23.86 -38.06
CA VAL A 227 -9.20 -23.44 -37.57
C VAL A 227 -9.59 -24.16 -36.28
N ALA A 228 -9.31 -25.46 -36.14
CA ALA A 228 -9.59 -26.22 -34.91
C ALA A 228 -8.69 -25.81 -33.73
N ALA A 229 -7.42 -25.44 -33.97
CA ALA A 229 -6.54 -24.92 -32.92
C ALA A 229 -6.96 -23.52 -32.44
N ILE A 230 -7.58 -22.71 -33.30
CA ILE A 230 -8.07 -21.36 -32.96
C ILE A 230 -9.47 -21.39 -32.31
N VAL A 231 -10.29 -22.40 -32.61
CA VAL A 231 -11.69 -22.51 -32.13
C VAL A 231 -11.83 -23.46 -30.92
N GLY A 232 -10.87 -24.37 -30.68
CA GLY A 232 -11.00 -25.46 -29.69
C GLY A 232 -10.40 -25.23 -28.30
N ALA A 233 -9.68 -24.13 -28.05
CA ALA A 233 -9.14 -23.82 -26.73
C ALA A 233 -10.09 -22.87 -25.97
N PRO A 234 -10.41 -23.13 -24.69
CA PRO A 234 -11.20 -22.21 -23.87
C PRO A 234 -10.33 -20.98 -23.55
N LEU A 235 -10.32 -20.01 -24.45
CA LEU A 235 -9.61 -18.75 -24.27
C LEU A 235 -10.55 -17.76 -23.57
N ALA A 236 -10.19 -17.40 -22.34
CA ALA A 236 -10.91 -16.40 -21.55
C ALA A 236 -10.90 -15.04 -22.28
N GLN A 237 -11.99 -14.29 -22.16
CA GLN A 237 -12.28 -13.07 -22.90
C GLN A 237 -12.36 -11.87 -21.94
N ALA A 238 -11.84 -10.71 -22.34
CA ALA A 238 -11.73 -9.49 -21.51
C ALA A 238 -12.28 -8.27 -22.26
N ASP A 239 -13.16 -7.44 -21.69
CA ASP A 239 -13.74 -6.24 -22.33
C ASP A 239 -13.18 -4.91 -21.75
N ALA A 240 -13.25 -3.81 -22.51
CA ALA A 240 -13.06 -2.45 -21.98
C ALA A 240 -13.94 -1.41 -22.72
N ALA A 241 -14.48 -0.44 -21.98
CA ALA A 241 -15.37 0.63 -22.46
C ALA A 241 -14.74 2.04 -22.29
N PHE A 242 -15.21 3.00 -23.07
CA PHE A 242 -14.42 4.13 -23.60
C PHE A 242 -14.88 5.52 -23.09
N THR A 243 -13.95 6.50 -23.01
CA THR A 243 -14.13 7.87 -23.58
C THR A 243 -12.76 8.44 -24.03
N SER A 244 -12.64 8.83 -25.30
CA SER A 244 -11.41 9.33 -25.97
C SER A 244 -11.17 10.84 -25.88
N ILE A 245 -9.92 11.24 -26.13
CA ILE A 245 -9.56 12.24 -27.19
C ILE A 245 -8.25 11.76 -27.91
N THR A 246 -8.22 11.80 -29.25
CA THR A 246 -7.10 11.41 -30.15
C THR A 246 -6.34 12.60 -30.76
N VAL A 247 -5.07 12.38 -31.13
CA VAL A 247 -4.33 13.15 -32.16
C VAL A 247 -3.56 12.18 -33.07
N ASN A 248 -3.57 12.41 -34.39
CA ASN A 248 -3.13 11.50 -35.47
C ASN A 248 -1.78 11.97 -36.08
N PRO A 249 -0.82 11.09 -36.46
CA PRO A 249 0.48 11.50 -37.01
C PRO A 249 0.52 11.37 -38.54
N ALA A 250 0.23 12.45 -39.26
CA ALA A 250 0.59 12.58 -40.68
C ALA A 250 0.62 14.05 -41.14
N SER A 251 1.61 14.80 -40.65
CA SER A 251 2.19 16.01 -41.25
C SER A 251 3.36 16.47 -40.39
N THR A 252 4.54 16.69 -40.96
CA THR A 252 5.62 17.40 -40.25
C THR A 252 5.26 18.88 -40.16
N TRP A 253 4.57 19.22 -39.08
CA TRP A 253 4.56 20.58 -38.54
C TRP A 253 5.60 20.62 -37.43
N GLN A 254 6.58 21.51 -37.55
CA GLN A 254 7.45 21.83 -36.43
C GLN A 254 6.61 22.67 -35.46
N VAL A 255 5.88 21.98 -34.59
CA VAL A 255 5.21 22.64 -33.48
C VAL A 255 6.28 22.83 -32.40
N SER A 256 6.71 24.07 -32.21
CA SER A 256 7.24 24.49 -30.91
C SER A 256 6.08 24.49 -29.92
N THR A 257 5.57 23.30 -29.59
CA THR A 257 4.71 23.09 -28.43
C THR A 257 5.58 22.41 -27.42
N THR A 258 5.99 23.21 -26.44
CA THR A 258 6.20 22.82 -25.06
C THR A 258 5.39 21.57 -24.72
N ILE A 259 6.02 20.40 -24.90
CA ILE A 259 5.58 19.18 -24.21
C ILE A 259 5.63 19.56 -22.73
N ALA A 260 4.59 19.25 -21.95
CA ALA A 260 4.58 19.56 -20.53
C ALA A 260 5.87 19.03 -19.90
N GLN A 261 6.78 19.94 -19.58
CA GLN A 261 8.03 19.59 -18.93
C GLN A 261 7.65 19.13 -17.52
N SER A 262 7.92 17.87 -17.20
CA SER A 262 7.82 17.41 -15.83
C SER A 262 9.11 17.75 -15.11
N ILE A 263 9.00 18.44 -13.99
CA ILE A 263 10.13 18.73 -13.10
C ILE A 263 9.84 18.05 -11.76
N VAL A 264 10.78 17.22 -11.32
CA VAL A 264 10.69 16.50 -10.05
C VAL A 264 11.94 16.82 -9.23
N LEU A 265 11.74 17.41 -8.06
CA LEU A 265 12.76 17.47 -7.02
C LEU A 265 12.72 16.14 -6.27
N SER A 266 13.86 15.46 -6.15
CA SER A 266 13.98 14.26 -5.33
C SER A 266 13.66 14.58 -3.87
N ASP A 267 12.86 13.73 -3.24
CA ASP A 267 12.56 13.83 -1.81
C ASP A 267 13.86 13.64 -0.99
N PRO A 268 14.29 14.63 -0.19
CA PRO A 268 15.45 14.51 0.69
C PRO A 268 15.17 13.66 1.95
N GLY A 269 13.93 13.26 2.19
CA GLY A 269 13.45 12.63 3.42
C GLY A 269 12.82 13.64 4.39
N ASP A 270 12.02 13.13 5.32
CA ASP A 270 11.23 13.94 6.25
C ASP A 270 12.09 14.71 7.26
N ILE A 271 13.23 14.15 7.68
CA ILE A 271 14.13 14.74 8.68
C ILE A 271 15.55 14.73 8.13
N VAL A 272 16.21 15.89 8.17
CA VAL A 272 17.52 16.09 7.55
C VAL A 272 18.49 16.87 8.42
N ARG A 273 19.79 16.61 8.20
CA ARG A 273 20.89 17.34 8.85
C ARG A 273 22.18 17.34 8.03
N GLY A 274 23.11 18.22 8.39
CA GLY A 274 24.42 18.32 7.77
C GLY A 274 24.34 18.74 6.31
N SER A 275 24.80 17.86 5.42
CA SER A 275 24.92 18.12 3.98
C SER A 275 24.01 17.17 3.20
N VAL A 276 22.87 17.67 2.73
CA VAL A 276 21.80 16.88 2.10
C VAL A 276 21.88 17.01 0.57
N PRO A 277 22.02 15.89 -0.17
CA PRO A 277 22.02 15.94 -1.62
C PRO A 277 20.59 16.18 -2.16
N LEU A 278 20.43 17.20 -2.98
CA LEU A 278 19.19 17.49 -3.70
C LEU A 278 19.43 17.29 -5.19
N THR A 279 18.56 16.52 -5.85
CA THR A 279 18.64 16.24 -7.28
C THR A 279 17.33 16.58 -7.97
N VAL A 280 17.41 17.18 -9.15
CA VAL A 280 16.25 17.51 -9.95
C VAL A 280 16.29 16.72 -11.25
N THR A 281 15.20 16.00 -11.52
CA THR A 281 15.01 15.28 -12.78
C THR A 281 14.03 16.07 -13.64
N LEU A 282 14.44 16.33 -14.88
CA LEU A 282 13.60 16.95 -15.89
C LEU A 282 13.17 15.87 -16.89
N GLY A 283 11.87 15.72 -17.09
CA GLY A 283 11.28 14.86 -18.11
C GLY A 283 10.78 15.66 -19.31
N ASN A 284 10.70 15.02 -20.47
CA ASN A 284 10.30 15.63 -21.74
C ASN A 284 11.16 16.86 -22.14
N VAL A 285 12.44 16.85 -21.76
CA VAL A 285 13.41 17.87 -22.15
C VAL A 285 13.81 17.63 -23.60
N GLY A 286 13.33 18.47 -24.51
CA GLY A 286 13.85 18.51 -25.89
C GLY A 286 15.28 19.05 -25.94
N ASN A 287 15.73 19.50 -27.11
CA ASN A 287 17.09 20.06 -27.30
C ASN A 287 17.25 21.50 -26.77
N LEU A 288 16.51 21.88 -25.73
CA LEU A 288 16.57 23.22 -25.14
C LEU A 288 17.58 23.26 -23.98
N SER A 289 18.18 24.43 -23.76
CA SER A 289 19.03 24.68 -22.59
C SER A 289 18.17 25.08 -21.40
N TYR A 290 18.27 24.33 -20.30
CA TYR A 290 17.54 24.60 -19.06
C TYR A 290 18.48 25.02 -17.93
N SER A 291 18.09 26.05 -17.20
CA SER A 291 18.65 26.39 -15.89
C SER A 291 17.66 25.98 -14.80
N VAL A 292 18.11 25.21 -13.81
CA VAL A 292 17.30 24.80 -12.66
C VAL A 292 17.75 25.57 -11.44
N ARG A 293 16.81 26.22 -10.75
CA ARG A 293 17.02 26.74 -9.39
C ARG A 293 16.26 25.88 -8.39
N ILE A 294 16.88 25.56 -7.27
CA ILE A 294 16.21 24.96 -6.13
C ILE A 294 15.97 26.07 -5.12
N GLU A 295 14.74 26.17 -4.63
CA GLU A 295 14.32 27.16 -3.66
C GLU A 295 13.85 26.48 -2.38
N TYR A 296 13.99 27.20 -1.27
CA TYR A 296 13.47 26.81 0.04
C TYR A 296 12.61 27.93 0.62
N SER A 297 11.69 27.59 1.49
CA SER A 297 10.88 28.50 2.30
C SER A 297 10.75 27.92 3.71
N VAL A 298 10.64 28.76 4.75
CA VAL A 298 10.15 28.24 6.04
C VAL A 298 8.72 27.74 5.81
N ALA A 299 8.38 26.57 6.36
CA ALA A 299 7.10 25.90 6.11
C ALA A 299 5.92 26.86 6.29
N GLY A 300 5.04 26.91 5.29
CA GLY A 300 3.85 27.77 5.30
C GLY A 300 4.09 29.28 5.16
N SER A 301 5.33 29.78 5.14
CA SER A 301 5.61 31.22 5.02
C SER A 301 5.42 31.77 3.60
N GLY A 302 5.54 30.91 2.57
CA GLY A 302 5.45 31.28 1.16
C GLY A 302 6.61 32.18 0.66
N ASN A 303 7.61 32.47 1.50
CA ASN A 303 8.74 33.34 1.20
C ASN A 303 9.92 32.54 0.67
N TRP A 304 9.92 32.29 -0.63
CA TRP A 304 10.91 31.46 -1.31
C TRP A 304 12.25 32.17 -1.49
N LYS A 305 13.33 31.49 -1.10
CA LYS A 305 14.72 31.91 -1.27
C LYS A 305 15.47 30.88 -2.11
N THR A 306 16.37 31.33 -2.97
CA THR A 306 17.19 30.43 -3.79
C THR A 306 18.25 29.75 -2.94
N LEU A 307 18.25 28.42 -2.94
CA LEU A 307 19.30 27.61 -2.35
C LEU A 307 20.49 27.47 -3.30
N CYS A 308 20.23 27.13 -4.57
CA CYS A 308 21.26 26.89 -5.57
C CYS A 308 20.68 27.02 -6.99
N THR A 309 21.55 27.31 -7.97
CA THR A 309 21.21 27.35 -9.39
C THR A 309 22.19 26.50 -10.21
N LYS A 310 21.69 25.72 -11.17
CA LYS A 310 22.46 24.80 -12.03
C LYS A 310 22.06 24.97 -13.49
N ALA A 311 23.04 25.28 -14.34
CA ALA A 311 22.82 25.59 -15.75
C ALA A 311 22.90 24.37 -16.70
N SER A 312 23.28 23.19 -16.18
CA SER A 312 23.40 21.96 -16.96
C SER A 312 23.18 20.72 -16.09
N ALA A 313 22.74 19.63 -16.72
CA ALA A 313 22.61 18.34 -16.06
C ALA A 313 23.99 17.75 -15.70
N PRO A 314 24.12 17.01 -14.57
CA PRO A 314 23.08 16.70 -13.59
C PRO A 314 22.70 17.92 -12.73
N TYR A 315 21.40 18.19 -12.61
CA TYR A 315 20.86 19.29 -11.80
C TYR A 315 20.86 18.91 -10.32
N ALA A 316 22.05 18.87 -9.72
CA ALA A 316 22.23 18.49 -8.33
C ALA A 316 22.89 19.61 -7.51
N CYS A 317 22.48 19.77 -6.26
CA CYS A 317 23.19 20.61 -5.30
C CYS A 317 23.16 20.03 -3.89
N SER A 318 24.03 20.57 -3.02
CA SER A 318 24.13 20.15 -1.63
C SER A 318 23.53 21.22 -0.74
N TRP A 319 22.52 20.84 0.06
CA TRP A 319 21.93 21.69 1.07
C TRP A 319 22.68 21.53 2.39
N ALA A 320 23.46 22.55 2.75
CA ALA A 320 24.16 22.60 4.04
C ALA A 320 23.20 23.13 5.13
N THR A 321 22.49 22.23 5.81
CA THR A 321 21.47 22.58 6.81
C THR A 321 22.05 23.22 8.07
N THR A 322 23.36 23.11 8.31
CA THR A 322 24.04 23.73 9.46
C THR A 322 23.97 25.26 9.47
N GLY A 323 23.71 25.88 8.32
CA GLY A 323 23.49 27.33 8.20
C GLY A 323 22.04 27.77 8.40
N PHE A 324 21.14 26.85 8.71
CA PHE A 324 19.70 27.06 8.83
C PHE A 324 19.28 26.87 10.29
N ALA A 325 18.23 27.58 10.71
CA ALA A 325 17.63 27.33 12.01
C ALA A 325 16.94 25.97 12.00
N ASN A 326 16.82 25.32 13.16
CA ASN A 326 16.03 24.09 13.25
C ASN A 326 14.54 24.42 13.07
N GLY A 327 13.82 23.55 12.36
CA GLY A 327 12.40 23.71 12.04
C GLY A 327 12.05 23.19 10.65
N ASP A 328 10.79 23.35 10.27
CA ASP A 328 10.27 22.78 9.02
C ASP A 328 10.44 23.73 7.83
N TYR A 329 10.85 23.16 6.69
CA TYR A 329 11.12 23.87 5.46
C TYR A 329 10.39 23.23 4.27
N ASP A 330 9.86 24.08 3.41
CA ASP A 330 9.32 23.68 2.11
C ASP A 330 10.38 23.83 1.03
N LEU A 331 10.52 22.85 0.15
CA LEU A 331 11.44 22.86 -0.98
C LEU A 331 10.70 22.77 -2.31
N ARG A 332 11.23 23.44 -3.34
CA ARG A 332 10.77 23.25 -4.71
C ARG A 332 11.89 23.50 -5.71
N ALA A 333 11.76 22.95 -6.90
CA ALA A 333 12.64 23.23 -8.02
C ALA A 333 11.90 24.04 -9.08
N ILE A 334 12.61 24.95 -9.74
CA ILE A 334 12.09 25.72 -10.86
C ILE A 334 13.07 25.61 -12.03
N SER A 335 12.61 25.03 -13.15
CA SER A 335 13.35 25.05 -14.41
C SER A 335 12.97 26.27 -15.23
N THR A 336 13.95 26.87 -15.87
CA THR A 336 13.77 27.98 -16.81
C THR A 336 14.42 27.62 -18.13
N SER A 337 13.68 27.77 -19.23
CA SER A 337 14.20 27.73 -20.61
C SER A 337 13.69 28.95 -21.36
N GLY A 338 14.60 29.85 -21.74
CA GLY A 338 14.21 31.16 -22.30
C GLY A 338 13.35 31.96 -21.33
N SER A 339 12.14 32.34 -21.73
CA SER A 339 11.15 33.04 -20.90
C SER A 339 10.16 32.12 -20.17
N THR A 340 10.22 30.81 -20.39
CA THR A 340 9.27 29.85 -19.81
C THR A 340 9.82 29.23 -18.54
N THR A 341 9.00 29.16 -17.48
CA THR A 341 9.35 28.55 -16.19
C THR A 341 8.38 27.43 -15.81
N PHE A 342 8.90 26.33 -15.27
CA PHE A 342 8.11 25.24 -14.68
C PHE A 342 8.54 25.02 -13.23
N THR A 343 7.56 24.81 -12.36
CA THR A 343 7.78 24.61 -10.93
C THR A 343 7.40 23.18 -10.56
N SER A 344 8.22 22.50 -9.77
CA SER A 344 7.88 21.18 -9.23
C SER A 344 6.73 21.27 -8.22
N SER A 345 6.18 20.10 -7.86
CA SER A 345 5.47 20.01 -6.59
C SER A 345 6.38 20.48 -5.45
N THR A 346 5.78 21.11 -4.44
CA THR A 346 6.46 21.44 -3.20
C THR A 346 6.69 20.15 -2.41
N VAL A 347 7.92 19.91 -1.99
CA VAL A 347 8.24 18.97 -0.92
C VAL A 347 8.04 19.75 0.38
N ALA A 348 6.94 19.51 1.06
CA ALA A 348 6.55 20.28 2.24
C ALA A 348 7.07 19.64 3.53
N ASP A 349 7.16 20.45 4.57
CA ASP A 349 7.39 20.01 5.95
C ASP A 349 8.69 19.18 6.15
N VAL A 350 9.76 19.51 5.41
CA VAL A 350 11.09 18.89 5.61
C VAL A 350 11.73 19.48 6.86
N MET A 351 11.89 18.63 7.87
CA MET A 351 12.38 19.04 9.17
C MET A 351 13.91 19.11 9.21
N VAL A 352 14.45 20.30 9.43
CA VAL A 352 15.87 20.51 9.69
C VAL A 352 16.13 20.39 11.18
N ASP A 353 16.99 19.44 11.56
CA ASP A 353 17.42 19.28 12.95
C ASP A 353 18.95 19.09 13.07
N ASN A 354 19.62 20.18 13.45
CA ASN A 354 21.04 20.17 13.78
C ASN A 354 21.29 20.19 15.31
N GLY A 355 20.25 20.11 16.13
CA GLY A 355 20.36 20.14 17.59
C GLY A 355 20.76 18.76 18.12
N ALA A 356 21.68 18.69 19.09
CA ALA A 356 21.95 17.43 19.77
C ALA A 356 20.97 17.25 20.96
N PRO A 357 20.56 16.01 21.27
CA PRO A 357 19.69 15.75 22.41
C PRO A 357 20.38 16.14 23.73
N THR A 358 19.58 16.50 24.74
CA THR A 358 20.09 16.66 26.12
C THR A 358 20.12 15.29 26.79
N VAL A 359 21.26 14.89 27.37
CA VAL A 359 21.48 13.53 27.92
C VAL A 359 22.04 13.60 29.34
N THR A 360 21.38 12.95 30.29
CA THR A 360 21.82 12.84 31.68
C THR A 360 21.77 11.39 32.15
N MET A 361 22.84 10.93 32.80
CA MET A 361 22.89 9.60 33.43
C MET A 361 22.41 9.73 34.87
N GLN A 362 21.41 8.93 35.26
CA GLN A 362 20.98 8.86 36.65
C GLN A 362 21.98 8.02 37.46
N ASP A 363 22.29 8.46 38.68
CA ASP A 363 23.20 7.73 39.56
C ASP A 363 22.55 6.40 40.01
N PRO A 364 23.11 5.23 39.66
CA PRO A 364 22.54 3.95 40.08
C PRO A 364 22.80 3.64 41.57
N GLY A 365 23.51 4.51 42.28
CA GLY A 365 23.89 4.33 43.68
C GLY A 365 25.14 3.48 43.84
N THR A 366 25.58 3.29 45.09
CA THR A 366 26.74 2.47 45.44
C THR A 366 26.59 1.90 46.86
N PRO A 367 26.93 0.62 47.12
CA PRO A 367 27.40 -0.39 46.16
C PRO A 367 26.28 -0.96 45.29
N LEU A 368 26.63 -1.40 44.07
CA LEU A 368 25.78 -2.15 43.15
C LEU A 368 25.94 -3.65 43.38
N ARG A 369 24.83 -4.38 43.45
CA ARG A 369 24.79 -5.82 43.77
C ARG A 369 23.68 -6.53 42.99
N GLY A 370 23.95 -7.76 42.54
CA GLY A 370 22.99 -8.56 41.78
C GLY A 370 22.48 -7.82 40.55
N THR A 371 21.16 -7.80 40.33
CA THR A 371 20.57 -7.07 39.20
C THR A 371 20.09 -5.69 39.62
N VAL A 372 20.66 -4.63 39.03
CA VAL A 372 20.32 -3.22 39.29
C VAL A 372 19.65 -2.58 38.07
N THR A 373 18.94 -1.46 38.26
CA THR A 373 18.38 -0.68 37.15
C THR A 373 19.32 0.48 36.86
N LEU A 374 19.76 0.59 35.60
CA LEU A 374 20.46 1.76 35.08
C LEU A 374 19.45 2.62 34.32
N ALA A 375 19.49 3.93 34.51
CA ALA A 375 18.55 4.84 33.87
C ALA A 375 19.23 6.12 33.38
N ALA A 376 18.69 6.69 32.31
CA ALA A 376 19.09 7.96 31.75
C ALA A 376 17.86 8.81 31.45
N ALA A 377 17.98 10.13 31.56
CA ALA A 377 16.98 11.06 31.04
C ALA A 377 17.55 11.72 29.78
N VAL A 378 16.86 11.50 28.67
CA VAL A 378 17.21 12.02 27.35
C VAL A 378 16.00 12.73 26.77
N SER A 379 16.21 13.93 26.26
CA SER A 379 15.15 14.72 25.63
C SER A 379 15.70 15.44 24.41
N ASP A 380 14.93 15.43 23.33
CA ASP A 380 15.15 16.22 22.14
C ASP A 380 13.84 16.93 21.80
N THR A 381 13.90 18.23 21.49
CA THR A 381 12.72 19.06 21.23
C THR A 381 12.36 19.15 19.74
N GLN A 382 13.18 18.57 18.88
CA GLN A 382 13.07 18.62 17.45
C GLN A 382 12.66 17.23 16.96
N SER A 383 13.61 16.44 16.48
CA SER A 383 13.31 15.18 15.79
C SER A 383 12.94 14.06 16.77
N GLY A 384 13.12 14.31 18.07
CA GLY A 384 12.88 13.32 19.11
C GLY A 384 14.06 12.36 19.24
N VAL A 385 14.02 11.53 20.28
CA VAL A 385 15.13 10.62 20.58
C VAL A 385 14.94 9.31 19.81
N SER A 386 15.96 8.86 19.08
CA SER A 386 15.95 7.59 18.35
C SER A 386 16.45 6.43 19.21
N ARG A 387 17.51 6.64 19.99
CA ARG A 387 18.08 5.60 20.86
C ARG A 387 18.95 6.18 21.97
N VAL A 388 19.08 5.41 23.04
CA VAL A 388 19.98 5.68 24.17
C VAL A 388 20.82 4.45 24.46
N VAL A 389 22.14 4.62 24.50
CA VAL A 389 23.09 3.57 24.87
C VAL A 389 23.68 3.89 26.24
N ILE A 390 23.48 3.02 27.21
CA ILE A 390 24.16 3.12 28.51
C ILE A 390 25.47 2.34 28.40
N GLN A 391 26.57 2.98 28.80
CA GLN A 391 27.92 2.42 28.75
C GLN A 391 28.54 2.38 30.14
N ARG A 392 29.44 1.41 30.35
CA ARG A 392 30.28 1.30 31.54
C ARG A 392 31.76 1.35 31.20
N ALA A 393 32.58 1.77 32.15
CA ALA A 393 34.04 1.66 32.12
C ALA A 393 34.56 1.35 33.52
N ILE A 394 35.71 0.70 33.64
CA ILE A 394 36.45 0.68 34.92
C ILE A 394 36.81 2.12 35.27
N THR A 395 36.70 2.51 36.54
CA THR A 395 36.93 3.89 36.94
C THR A 395 38.36 4.33 36.57
N GLY A 396 38.47 5.46 35.85
CA GLY A 396 39.74 5.98 35.32
C GLY A 396 40.12 5.46 33.94
N SER A 397 39.40 4.47 33.39
CA SER A 397 39.59 3.99 32.01
C SER A 397 38.92 4.92 31.00
N SER A 398 39.51 5.03 29.80
CA SER A 398 38.90 5.67 28.63
C SER A 398 38.16 4.67 27.72
N VAL A 399 38.24 3.37 28.03
CA VAL A 399 37.58 2.30 27.27
C VAL A 399 36.18 2.06 27.84
N TRP A 400 35.17 2.33 27.03
CA TRP A 400 33.76 2.15 27.36
C TRP A 400 33.19 0.92 26.67
N THR A 401 32.34 0.19 27.39
CA THR A 401 31.63 -0.98 26.89
C THR A 401 30.13 -0.75 27.03
N ASP A 402 29.39 -1.04 25.97
CA ASP A 402 27.94 -0.92 25.97
C ASP A 402 27.33 -1.93 26.96
N VAL A 403 26.40 -1.45 27.78
CA VAL A 403 25.62 -2.25 28.71
C VAL A 403 24.29 -2.63 28.08
N CYS A 404 23.59 -1.65 27.49
CA CYS A 404 22.30 -1.83 26.85
C CYS A 404 22.01 -0.70 25.86
N THR A 405 21.18 -1.00 24.87
CA THR A 405 20.61 -0.03 23.92
C THR A 405 19.10 0.01 24.12
N ILE A 406 18.54 1.20 24.33
CA ILE A 406 17.12 1.42 24.59
C ILE A 406 16.59 2.35 23.50
N ILE A 407 15.50 1.96 22.84
CA ILE A 407 14.92 2.71 21.71
C ILE A 407 13.64 3.48 22.08
N ASP A 408 13.02 3.16 23.22
CA ASP A 408 11.79 3.79 23.69
C ASP A 408 11.94 4.27 25.14
N ALA A 409 11.30 5.39 25.47
CA ALA A 409 11.23 5.87 26.85
C ALA A 409 10.29 4.97 27.68
N PRO A 410 10.56 4.74 28.98
CA PRO A 410 11.67 5.28 29.78
C PRO A 410 13.02 4.63 29.46
N TYR A 411 14.08 5.44 29.29
CA TYR A 411 15.43 4.97 28.95
C TYR A 411 16.14 4.33 30.14
N SER A 412 15.76 3.08 30.43
CA SER A 412 16.34 2.29 31.51
C SER A 412 16.50 0.83 31.10
N CYS A 413 17.45 0.15 31.74
CA CYS A 413 17.67 -1.27 31.52
C CYS A 413 18.17 -1.95 32.79
N ARG A 414 17.98 -3.26 32.85
CA ARG A 414 18.46 -4.11 33.94
C ARG A 414 19.91 -4.51 33.66
N PHE A 415 20.75 -4.38 34.67
CA PHE A 415 22.16 -4.73 34.59
C PHE A 415 22.50 -5.75 35.68
N ASP A 416 22.89 -6.95 35.24
CA ASP A 416 23.37 -8.01 36.13
C ASP A 416 24.85 -7.80 36.45
N THR A 417 25.12 -7.33 37.67
CA THR A 417 26.48 -7.10 38.14
C THR A 417 27.26 -8.38 38.41
N THR A 418 26.61 -9.55 38.48
CA THR A 418 27.31 -10.84 38.65
C THR A 418 28.06 -11.28 37.39
N SER A 419 27.73 -10.69 36.24
CA SER A 419 28.42 -10.90 34.96
C SER A 419 29.79 -10.20 34.86
N ILE A 420 30.16 -9.39 35.85
CA ILE A 420 31.40 -8.61 35.88
C ILE A 420 32.17 -8.80 37.19
N ALA A 421 33.48 -8.56 37.14
CA ALA A 421 34.33 -8.59 38.32
C ALA A 421 33.99 -7.44 39.28
N GLY A 422 34.14 -7.70 40.59
CA GLY A 422 34.03 -6.65 41.61
C GLY A 422 35.09 -5.57 41.42
N GLY A 423 34.74 -4.32 41.75
CA GLY A 423 35.60 -3.16 41.53
C GLY A 423 34.81 -1.86 41.40
N THR A 424 35.50 -0.76 41.07
CA THR A 424 34.87 0.55 40.86
C THR A 424 34.63 0.83 39.38
N TYR A 425 33.41 1.20 39.02
CA TYR A 425 33.00 1.47 37.65
C TYR A 425 32.44 2.90 37.49
N SER A 426 32.54 3.39 36.26
CA SER A 426 31.90 4.62 35.79
C SER A 426 30.80 4.27 34.79
N PHE A 427 29.69 5.00 34.81
CA PHE A 427 28.57 4.86 33.88
C PHE A 427 28.28 6.17 33.15
N ARG A 428 27.90 6.09 31.88
CA ARG A 428 27.43 7.24 31.10
C ARG A 428 26.35 6.80 30.12
N ALA A 429 25.55 7.75 29.65
CA ALA A 429 24.57 7.53 28.60
C ALA A 429 24.95 8.29 27.33
N VAL A 430 24.70 7.70 26.17
CA VAL A 430 24.83 8.33 24.85
C VAL A 430 23.45 8.34 24.21
N GLY A 431 22.86 9.52 24.02
CA GLY A 431 21.58 9.68 23.34
C GLY A 431 21.80 10.07 21.88
N THR A 432 21.05 9.47 20.98
CA THR A 432 21.00 9.79 19.55
C THR A 432 19.57 10.16 19.18
N ASP A 433 19.36 11.27 18.49
CA ASP A 433 18.05 11.68 17.96
C ASP A 433 17.72 11.03 16.61
N VAL A 434 16.54 11.32 16.05
CA VAL A 434 16.09 10.74 14.76
C VAL A 434 16.86 11.33 13.57
N ALA A 435 17.30 12.60 13.66
CA ALA A 435 18.19 13.19 12.66
C ALA A 435 19.60 12.58 12.66
N GLY A 436 19.99 11.92 13.76
CA GLY A 436 21.27 11.27 14.00
C GLY A 436 22.27 12.12 14.79
N ASN A 437 21.91 13.28 15.33
CA ASN A 437 22.78 14.01 16.27
C ASN A 437 22.89 13.22 17.57
N SER A 438 24.01 13.38 18.26
CA SER A 438 24.30 12.60 19.46
C SER A 438 24.99 13.42 20.52
N ALA A 439 24.62 13.17 21.77
CA ALA A 439 25.26 13.74 22.95
C ALA A 439 25.59 12.65 23.97
N THR A 440 26.60 12.91 24.78
CA THR A 440 27.04 12.01 25.86
C THR A 440 26.88 12.71 27.19
N SER A 441 26.30 12.02 28.19
CA SER A 441 26.19 12.57 29.54
C SER A 441 27.56 12.77 30.19
N THR A 442 27.58 13.57 31.25
CA THR A 442 28.63 13.46 32.26
C THR A 442 28.65 12.02 32.82
N ALA A 443 29.85 11.53 33.12
CA ALA A 443 30.01 10.18 33.67
C ALA A 443 29.76 10.18 35.18
N VAL A 444 28.96 9.23 35.64
CA VAL A 444 28.78 8.90 37.06
C VAL A 444 29.90 7.93 37.45
N THR A 445 30.90 8.40 38.20
CA THR A 445 32.15 7.66 38.47
C THR A 445 32.19 7.02 39.86
N ASN A 446 33.13 6.10 40.10
CA ASN A 446 33.36 5.49 41.43
C ASN A 446 32.13 4.75 42.00
N ARG A 447 31.43 3.97 41.18
CA ARG A 447 30.36 3.06 41.65
C ARG A 447 30.96 1.72 41.99
N VAL A 448 30.84 1.29 43.25
CA VAL A 448 31.42 0.02 43.70
C VAL A 448 30.49 -1.12 43.30
N VAL A 449 30.99 -2.10 42.56
CA VAL A 449 30.32 -3.38 42.33
C VAL A 449 30.82 -4.39 43.37
N ASP A 450 29.92 -4.88 44.21
CA ASP A 450 30.23 -5.79 45.31
C ASP A 450 29.18 -6.92 45.40
N ASN A 451 29.45 -8.03 44.72
CA ASN A 451 28.60 -9.22 44.72
C ASN A 451 28.92 -10.20 45.86
N SER A 452 29.63 -9.77 46.92
CA SER A 452 29.97 -10.65 48.05
C SER A 452 28.78 -10.90 48.99
N VAL A 453 27.74 -10.07 48.90
CA VAL A 453 26.54 -10.12 49.74
C VAL A 453 25.32 -10.51 48.91
N SER A 454 24.38 -11.26 49.51
CA SER A 454 23.09 -11.60 48.91
C SER A 454 22.33 -10.36 48.44
N ALA A 455 21.72 -10.43 47.26
CA ALA A 455 20.91 -9.37 46.67
C ALA A 455 19.68 -9.97 45.95
N VAL A 456 18.58 -9.23 45.95
CA VAL A 456 17.34 -9.61 45.24
C VAL A 456 16.67 -8.37 44.68
N SER A 457 16.02 -8.55 43.55
CA SER A 457 15.35 -7.48 42.81
C SER A 457 14.07 -7.99 42.17
N MET A 458 13.08 -7.11 42.11
CA MET A 458 11.79 -7.34 41.47
C MET A 458 11.81 -6.66 40.10
N GLU A 459 11.42 -7.37 39.05
CA GLU A 459 11.22 -6.79 37.73
C GLU A 459 9.91 -6.01 37.72
N ASP A 460 9.92 -4.84 37.07
CA ASP A 460 8.72 -4.01 36.95
C ASP A 460 7.79 -4.63 35.88
N PRO A 461 6.59 -5.11 36.25
CA PRO A 461 5.65 -5.70 35.30
C PRO A 461 4.93 -4.67 34.41
N GLY A 462 5.30 -3.39 34.52
CA GLY A 462 4.64 -2.27 33.86
C GLY A 462 3.71 -1.52 34.81
N ALA A 463 3.36 -0.28 34.45
CA ALA A 463 2.54 0.60 35.30
C ALA A 463 1.10 0.10 35.49
N ASN A 464 0.59 -0.65 34.52
CA ASN A 464 -0.82 -0.99 34.33
C ASN A 464 -0.97 -2.50 34.19
N LEU A 465 -1.67 -3.14 35.13
CA LEU A 465 -1.79 -4.58 35.29
C LEU A 465 -3.25 -5.02 35.22
N ALA A 466 -3.53 -6.10 34.50
CA ALA A 466 -4.89 -6.64 34.38
C ALA A 466 -4.89 -8.12 33.98
N GLY A 467 -5.90 -8.88 34.43
CA GLY A 467 -6.01 -10.31 34.12
C GLY A 467 -4.91 -11.15 34.77
N THR A 468 -4.17 -11.93 33.98
CA THR A 468 -3.07 -12.76 34.48
C THR A 468 -1.73 -12.13 34.09
N VAL A 469 -0.91 -11.80 35.08
CA VAL A 469 0.38 -11.13 34.92
C VAL A 469 1.50 -12.07 35.37
N THR A 470 2.59 -12.13 34.61
CA THR A 470 3.81 -12.84 35.03
C THR A 470 4.71 -11.85 35.75
N LEU A 471 5.06 -12.15 36.99
CA LEU A 471 5.97 -11.39 37.82
C LEU A 471 7.33 -12.09 37.82
N LEU A 472 8.39 -11.33 37.59
CA LEU A 472 9.76 -11.84 37.50
C LEU A 472 10.63 -11.23 38.60
N ALA A 473 11.59 -12.01 39.09
CA ALA A 473 12.57 -11.56 40.05
C ALA A 473 13.96 -12.10 39.73
N SER A 474 14.99 -11.36 40.14
CA SER A 474 16.38 -11.78 40.00
C SER A 474 17.05 -11.75 41.37
N ALA A 475 17.77 -12.81 41.71
CA ALA A 475 18.43 -12.95 42.99
C ALA A 475 19.84 -13.53 42.82
N SER A 476 20.76 -13.09 43.67
CA SER A 476 22.14 -13.55 43.71
C SER A 476 22.59 -13.74 45.16
N SER A 477 23.25 -14.85 45.46
CA SER A 477 23.85 -15.08 46.78
C SER A 477 25.08 -15.96 46.68
N THR A 478 26.14 -15.61 47.40
CA THR A 478 27.36 -16.42 47.53
C THR A 478 27.14 -17.68 48.37
N ALA A 479 26.11 -17.71 49.22
CA ALA A 479 25.72 -18.90 49.99
C ALA A 479 24.82 -19.87 49.19
N GLY A 480 24.37 -19.48 48.00
CA GLY A 480 23.31 -20.17 47.26
C GLY A 480 21.90 -19.78 47.74
N ILE A 481 20.89 -20.11 46.92
CA ILE A 481 19.52 -19.62 47.08
C ILE A 481 18.59 -20.80 47.38
N THR A 482 17.84 -20.70 48.48
CA THR A 482 16.79 -21.66 48.86
C THR A 482 15.48 -21.37 48.12
N SER A 483 15.05 -20.10 48.11
CA SER A 483 13.82 -19.68 47.43
C SER A 483 13.76 -18.16 47.24
N VAL A 484 13.01 -17.72 46.23
CA VAL A 484 12.57 -16.33 46.07
C VAL A 484 11.05 -16.26 46.19
N ARG A 485 10.58 -15.40 47.07
CA ARG A 485 9.17 -15.15 47.31
C ARG A 485 8.77 -13.79 46.76
N ILE A 486 7.78 -13.75 45.89
CA ILE A 486 7.21 -12.48 45.39
C ILE A 486 5.97 -12.15 46.22
N GLN A 487 5.90 -10.90 46.68
CA GLN A 487 4.84 -10.40 47.54
C GLN A 487 4.18 -9.14 46.95
N ARG A 488 2.91 -8.94 47.27
CA ARG A 488 2.14 -7.74 46.93
C ARG A 488 1.54 -7.08 48.18
N ALA A 489 1.33 -5.78 48.14
CA ALA A 489 0.57 -5.03 49.15
C ALA A 489 -0.28 -3.95 48.46
N PRO A 490 -1.48 -3.59 48.96
CA PRO A 490 -2.11 -2.34 48.54
C PRO A 490 -1.15 -1.16 48.72
N ALA A 491 -1.10 -0.26 47.75
CA ALA A 491 -0.10 0.80 47.70
C ALA A 491 -0.07 1.64 48.98
N GLY A 492 1.12 1.88 49.53
CA GLY A 492 1.31 2.66 50.76
C GLY A 492 0.98 1.92 52.06
N THR A 493 0.64 0.62 52.00
CA THR A 493 0.45 -0.21 53.20
C THR A 493 1.70 -1.03 53.52
N THR A 494 1.78 -1.55 54.75
CA THR A 494 2.90 -2.39 55.22
C THR A 494 2.55 -3.86 55.33
N THR A 495 1.33 -4.25 54.96
CA THR A 495 0.83 -5.63 55.03
C THR A 495 1.04 -6.33 53.69
N TRP A 496 2.04 -7.21 53.65
CA TRP A 496 2.42 -7.94 52.44
C TRP A 496 1.75 -9.31 52.40
N THR A 497 1.23 -9.67 51.23
CA THR A 497 0.66 -10.99 50.92
C THR A 497 1.54 -11.69 49.89
N ASP A 498 1.82 -12.97 50.11
CA ASP A 498 2.60 -13.78 49.18
C ASP A 498 1.79 -14.02 47.89
N VAL A 499 2.41 -13.76 46.74
CA VAL A 499 1.88 -14.17 45.44
C VAL A 499 2.26 -15.61 45.18
N CYS A 500 3.57 -15.91 45.26
CA CYS A 500 4.10 -17.26 45.18
C CYS A 500 5.52 -17.34 45.78
N THR A 501 6.03 -18.56 45.98
CA THR A 501 7.43 -18.84 46.31
C THR A 501 8.00 -19.76 45.23
N ASP A 502 9.07 -19.34 44.57
CA ASP A 502 9.78 -20.09 43.55
C ASP A 502 11.15 -20.56 44.11
N THR A 503 11.53 -21.79 43.77
CA THR A 503 12.77 -22.43 44.25
C THR A 503 13.78 -22.64 43.12
N SER A 504 13.43 -22.28 41.88
CA SER A 504 14.27 -22.46 40.71
C SER A 504 14.43 -21.16 39.92
N SER A 505 15.66 -20.84 39.52
CA SER A 505 15.93 -19.74 38.59
C SER A 505 15.64 -20.19 37.15
N PRO A 506 14.99 -19.37 36.29
CA PRO A 506 14.55 -17.98 36.53
C PRO A 506 13.31 -17.89 37.42
N TYR A 507 13.36 -17.04 38.46
CA TYR A 507 12.29 -16.93 39.45
C TYR A 507 11.08 -16.20 38.87
N SER A 508 9.93 -16.88 38.85
CA SER A 508 8.71 -16.37 38.26
C SER A 508 7.46 -16.72 39.06
N CYS A 509 6.53 -15.78 39.17
CA CYS A 509 5.22 -15.99 39.76
C CYS A 509 4.11 -15.55 38.81
N VAL A 510 3.07 -16.37 38.67
CA VAL A 510 1.84 -15.97 37.98
C VAL A 510 0.89 -15.32 38.96
N TRP A 511 0.51 -14.07 38.70
CA TRP A 511 -0.48 -13.33 39.47
C TRP A 511 -1.77 -13.14 38.67
N ASN A 512 -2.85 -13.79 39.10
CA ASN A 512 -4.19 -13.46 38.62
C ASN A 512 -4.75 -12.25 39.40
N THR A 513 -4.79 -11.09 38.75
CA THR A 513 -5.28 -9.84 39.33
C THR A 513 -6.80 -9.81 39.49
N THR A 514 -7.54 -10.70 38.82
CA THR A 514 -9.02 -10.75 38.93
C THR A 514 -9.51 -11.33 40.26
N LEU A 515 -8.61 -11.90 41.07
CA LEU A 515 -8.93 -12.48 42.38
C LEU A 515 -8.84 -11.47 43.52
N GLY A 516 -8.39 -10.24 43.24
CA GLY A 516 -8.29 -9.15 44.21
C GLY A 516 -9.07 -7.91 43.76
N PRO A 517 -9.26 -6.91 44.64
CA PRO A 517 -9.89 -5.65 44.26
C PRO A 517 -9.00 -4.84 43.32
N ASP A 518 -9.64 -4.08 42.43
CA ASP A 518 -8.95 -3.07 41.60
C ASP A 518 -8.38 -1.95 42.49
N GLY A 519 -7.28 -1.35 42.06
CA GLY A 519 -6.56 -0.36 42.84
C GLY A 519 -5.06 -0.32 42.57
N SER A 520 -4.33 0.44 43.38
CA SER A 520 -2.88 0.56 43.26
C SER A 520 -2.18 -0.45 44.19
N TYR A 521 -1.14 -1.12 43.71
CA TYR A 521 -0.39 -2.15 44.42
C TYR A 521 1.12 -1.89 44.39
N ASP A 522 1.77 -2.26 45.48
CA ASP A 522 3.22 -2.30 45.64
C ASP A 522 3.69 -3.77 45.56
N LEU A 523 4.81 -4.03 44.87
CA LEU A 523 5.40 -5.35 44.67
C LEU A 523 6.82 -5.42 45.20
N ARG A 524 7.23 -6.57 45.74
CA ARG A 524 8.62 -6.83 46.15
C ARG A 524 8.96 -8.31 46.07
N ALA A 525 10.26 -8.61 46.07
CA ALA A 525 10.79 -9.95 46.17
C ALA A 525 11.59 -10.14 47.47
N VAL A 526 11.49 -11.33 48.07
CA VAL A 526 12.19 -11.74 49.30
C VAL A 526 12.97 -13.02 49.01
N LEU A 527 14.29 -12.92 49.04
CA LEU A 527 15.20 -14.04 48.90
C LEU A 527 15.41 -14.72 50.26
N LEU A 528 15.43 -16.05 50.29
CA LEU A 528 15.94 -16.89 51.36
C LEU A 528 17.18 -17.64 50.84
N ASP A 529 18.33 -17.45 51.48
CA ASP A 529 19.57 -18.15 51.12
C ASP A 529 19.73 -19.50 51.85
N ASN A 530 20.74 -20.30 51.48
CA ASN A 530 21.01 -21.60 52.11
C ASN A 530 21.52 -21.49 53.55
N ALA A 531 21.93 -20.28 53.99
CA ALA A 531 22.30 -20.00 55.37
C ALA A 531 21.08 -19.60 56.23
N GLY A 532 19.88 -19.58 55.65
CA GLY A 532 18.63 -19.21 56.32
C GLY A 532 18.42 -17.70 56.48
N LYS A 533 19.25 -16.86 55.85
CA LYS A 533 19.12 -15.41 55.92
C LYS A 533 18.21 -14.89 54.81
N THR A 534 17.39 -13.90 55.15
CA THR A 534 16.47 -13.26 54.22
C THR A 534 16.99 -11.91 53.73
N THR A 535 16.82 -11.63 52.44
CA THR A 535 17.10 -10.32 51.82
C THR A 535 15.84 -9.84 51.08
N THR A 536 15.46 -8.57 51.23
CA THR A 536 14.25 -7.99 50.60
C THR A 536 14.66 -6.98 49.53
N SER A 537 13.99 -6.99 48.38
CA SER A 537 14.24 -6.05 47.29
C SER A 537 13.73 -4.65 47.62
N ALA A 538 14.15 -3.67 46.82
CA ALA A 538 13.40 -2.42 46.72
C ALA A 538 11.94 -2.70 46.28
N THR A 539 11.02 -1.84 46.70
CA THR A 539 9.60 -1.92 46.36
C THR A 539 9.36 -1.33 44.96
N VAL A 540 8.70 -2.07 44.08
CA VAL A 540 8.11 -1.54 42.85
C VAL A 540 6.71 -1.04 43.21
N SER A 541 6.57 0.28 43.37
CA SER A 541 5.36 0.88 43.91
C SER A 541 4.36 1.34 42.84
N GLY A 542 3.10 1.48 43.23
CA GLY A 542 2.11 2.23 42.43
C GLY A 542 1.65 1.54 41.14
N ARG A 543 1.66 0.21 41.09
CA ARG A 543 1.17 -0.56 39.94
C ARG A 543 -0.35 -0.57 39.95
N ARG A 544 -1.00 0.01 38.92
CA ARG A 544 -2.47 0.08 38.83
C ARG A 544 -3.01 -1.25 38.34
N VAL A 545 -3.80 -1.92 39.17
CA VAL A 545 -4.62 -3.08 38.81
C VAL A 545 -6.02 -2.61 38.47
N GLU A 546 -6.50 -3.00 37.28
CA GLU A 546 -7.86 -2.71 36.82
C GLU A 546 -8.41 -3.88 36.01
N ASN A 547 -9.52 -4.45 36.46
CA ASN A 547 -10.17 -5.57 35.79
C ASN A 547 -11.59 -5.23 35.32
N SER A 548 -12.08 -4.00 35.55
CA SER A 548 -13.37 -3.54 35.06
C SER A 548 -13.41 -3.51 33.52
N PRO A 549 -14.54 -3.87 32.89
CA PRO A 549 -14.69 -3.74 31.45
C PRO A 549 -14.89 -2.27 31.07
N LEU A 550 -14.12 -1.78 30.09
CA LEU A 550 -14.40 -0.50 29.44
C LEU A 550 -15.78 -0.54 28.79
N ARG A 551 -16.63 0.44 29.07
CA ARG A 551 -17.95 0.58 28.46
C ARG A 551 -18.34 2.05 28.28
N ALA A 552 -19.31 2.30 27.41
CA ALA A 552 -20.04 3.56 27.38
C ALA A 552 -20.76 3.76 28.73
N TYR A 553 -20.55 4.92 29.36
CA TYR A 553 -21.20 5.28 30.62
C TYR A 553 -22.40 6.18 30.39
N ASP A 554 -22.25 7.21 29.56
CA ASP A 554 -23.29 8.19 29.31
C ASP A 554 -23.10 8.87 27.95
N VAL A 555 -24.20 9.32 27.36
CA VAL A 555 -24.24 10.20 26.20
C VAL A 555 -25.19 11.33 26.52
N GLN A 556 -24.82 12.58 26.26
CA GLN A 556 -25.64 13.76 26.55
C GLN A 556 -25.59 14.74 25.38
N THR A 557 -26.64 15.51 25.18
CA THR A 557 -26.62 16.67 24.28
C THR A 557 -26.78 17.96 25.05
N THR A 558 -26.43 19.08 24.45
CA THR A 558 -26.62 20.40 25.06
C THR A 558 -26.93 21.40 23.96
N ASN A 559 -28.06 22.09 24.12
CA ASN A 559 -28.46 23.18 23.25
C ASN A 559 -27.58 24.41 23.51
N GLY A 560 -26.80 24.80 22.52
CA GLY A 560 -26.08 26.06 22.50
C GLY A 560 -26.65 27.03 21.45
N GLY A 561 -27.55 26.57 20.59
CA GLY A 561 -28.35 27.37 19.68
C GLY A 561 -29.56 28.05 20.34
N TYR A 562 -30.51 28.50 19.51
CA TYR A 562 -31.75 29.13 19.97
C TYR A 562 -32.97 28.19 19.84
N THR A 563 -32.87 27.11 19.06
CA THR A 563 -33.99 26.25 18.69
C THR A 563 -33.90 24.88 19.36
N ALA A 564 -34.66 24.68 20.43
CA ALA A 564 -34.74 23.38 21.12
C ALA A 564 -35.26 22.25 20.22
N GLY A 565 -34.55 21.11 20.22
CA GLY A 565 -34.88 19.92 19.45
C GLY A 565 -34.49 20.05 17.98
N LYS A 566 -33.41 20.78 17.67
CA LYS A 566 -32.96 20.96 16.28
C LYS A 566 -31.45 21.07 16.25
N LEU A 567 -30.82 20.16 15.51
CA LEU A 567 -29.37 20.13 15.31
C LEU A 567 -28.87 21.40 14.59
N GLU A 568 -28.23 22.32 15.31
CA GLU A 568 -27.74 23.58 14.73
C GLU A 568 -26.36 24.03 15.27
N PRO A 569 -25.71 25.02 14.61
CA PRO A 569 -24.39 25.49 15.05
C PRO A 569 -24.46 26.07 16.46
N GLY A 570 -23.55 25.62 17.33
CA GLY A 570 -23.51 26.01 18.74
C GLY A 570 -23.88 24.88 19.69
N ASP A 571 -24.63 23.88 19.22
CA ASP A 571 -24.99 22.72 20.02
C ASP A 571 -23.79 21.80 20.27
N SER A 572 -23.91 20.92 21.24
CA SER A 572 -22.89 19.90 21.49
C SER A 572 -23.46 18.54 21.88
N MET A 573 -22.67 17.51 21.62
CA MET A 573 -22.91 16.14 22.07
C MET A 573 -21.69 15.67 22.87
N THR A 574 -21.91 15.03 24.00
CA THR A 574 -20.84 14.48 24.86
C THR A 574 -20.99 12.98 25.03
N PHE A 575 -19.85 12.30 25.02
CA PHE A 575 -19.70 10.86 25.16
C PHE A 575 -18.80 10.60 26.37
N THR A 576 -19.34 9.94 27.39
CA THR A 576 -18.59 9.65 28.62
C THR A 576 -18.38 8.14 28.73
N TYR A 577 -17.11 7.71 28.81
CA TYR A 577 -16.78 6.30 29.08
C TYR A 577 -16.75 6.01 30.58
N SER A 578 -16.80 4.73 30.96
CA SER A 578 -16.71 4.31 32.37
C SER A 578 -15.34 4.53 33.01
N GLU A 579 -14.31 4.69 32.19
CA GLU A 579 -12.92 4.90 32.61
C GLU A 579 -12.14 5.64 31.50
N GLN A 580 -10.84 5.86 31.71
CA GLN A 580 -9.98 6.51 30.71
C GLN A 580 -9.74 5.61 29.49
N ILE A 581 -9.82 6.21 28.31
CA ILE A 581 -9.54 5.56 27.03
C ILE A 581 -8.22 6.03 26.44
N THR A 582 -7.61 5.18 25.62
CA THR A 582 -6.50 5.56 24.77
C THR A 582 -7.04 6.43 23.63
N LEU A 583 -6.78 7.74 23.64
CA LEU A 583 -7.35 8.67 22.67
C LEU A 583 -6.97 8.35 21.21
N ALA A 584 -5.77 7.80 20.99
CA ALA A 584 -5.34 7.31 19.68
C ALA A 584 -6.18 6.14 19.14
N SER A 585 -6.90 5.40 20.00
CA SER A 585 -7.83 4.35 19.58
C SER A 585 -9.17 4.90 19.06
N VAL A 586 -9.54 6.12 19.47
CA VAL A 586 -10.70 6.83 18.92
C VAL A 586 -10.38 7.31 17.49
N MET A 587 -9.19 7.89 17.33
CA MET A 587 -8.68 8.41 16.07
C MET A 587 -7.15 8.42 16.13
N SER A 588 -6.49 7.86 15.12
CA SER A 588 -5.02 7.79 15.07
C SER A 588 -4.37 9.17 15.27
N GLY A 589 -3.35 9.22 16.13
CA GLY A 589 -2.62 10.45 16.47
C GLY A 589 -3.38 11.48 17.31
N TRP A 590 -4.61 11.20 17.73
CA TRP A 590 -5.39 12.18 18.49
C TRP A 590 -4.99 12.24 19.97
N SER A 591 -4.63 13.45 20.42
CA SER A 591 -4.19 13.75 21.79
C SER A 591 -5.30 14.30 22.69
N GLY A 592 -6.53 14.44 22.18
CA GLY A 592 -7.64 15.10 22.88
C GLY A 592 -7.78 16.59 22.58
N ALA A 593 -6.82 17.18 21.88
CA ALA A 593 -6.88 18.56 21.41
C ALA A 593 -8.06 18.79 20.43
N ALA A 594 -8.54 20.03 20.36
CA ALA A 594 -9.62 20.43 19.48
C ALA A 594 -9.30 20.06 18.03
N THR A 595 -10.12 19.20 17.45
CA THR A 595 -9.86 18.57 16.16
C THR A 595 -11.10 18.68 15.26
N PRO A 596 -10.97 19.17 14.02
CA PRO A 596 -12.09 19.24 13.09
C PRO A 596 -12.51 17.83 12.65
N VAL A 597 -13.80 17.58 12.71
CA VAL A 597 -14.47 16.34 12.30
C VAL A 597 -15.75 16.70 11.53
N THR A 598 -16.37 15.70 10.92
CA THR A 598 -17.68 15.85 10.28
C THR A 598 -18.70 15.04 11.06
N LEU A 599 -19.72 15.70 11.59
CA LEU A 599 -20.87 15.00 12.15
C LEU A 599 -21.82 14.64 11.01
N ARG A 600 -22.19 13.36 10.92
CA ARG A 600 -23.12 12.84 9.91
C ARG A 600 -24.42 12.40 10.60
N LEU A 601 -25.52 13.02 10.19
CA LEU A 601 -26.88 12.66 10.58
C LEU A 601 -27.54 11.85 9.45
N ARG A 602 -28.03 10.66 9.76
CA ARG A 602 -28.70 9.76 8.79
C ARG A 602 -30.11 9.44 9.25
N ASP A 603 -31.07 9.55 8.33
CA ASP A 603 -32.42 9.07 8.56
C ASP A 603 -32.42 7.57 8.86
N GLY A 604 -33.26 7.13 9.80
CA GLY A 604 -33.35 5.72 10.16
C GLY A 604 -33.66 4.81 8.95
N GLY A 605 -34.45 5.26 7.98
CA GLY A 605 -34.73 4.55 6.74
C GLY A 605 -33.51 4.33 5.83
N VAL A 606 -32.47 5.18 5.89
CA VAL A 606 -31.18 4.93 5.20
C VAL A 606 -30.45 3.73 5.80
N LEU A 607 -30.71 3.44 7.07
CA LEU A 607 -30.06 2.39 7.85
C LEU A 607 -30.94 1.13 8.01
N GLY A 608 -32.11 1.09 7.38
CA GLY A 608 -33.08 0.01 7.57
C GLY A 608 -33.74 0.00 8.96
N LEU A 609 -33.74 1.14 9.66
CA LEU A 609 -34.36 1.36 10.97
C LEU A 609 -35.70 2.08 10.84
N SER A 610 -36.39 2.33 11.97
CA SER A 610 -37.64 3.10 11.98
C SER A 610 -37.40 4.55 11.54
N SER A 611 -38.47 5.24 11.08
CA SER A 611 -38.41 6.66 10.73
C SER A 611 -38.12 7.60 11.90
N THR A 612 -38.12 7.08 13.12
CA THR A 612 -37.75 7.80 14.34
C THR A 612 -36.39 7.35 14.86
N SER A 613 -35.61 6.58 14.10
CA SER A 613 -34.29 6.07 14.51
C SER A 613 -33.16 6.80 13.80
N ASP A 614 -33.26 8.12 13.73
CA ASP A 614 -32.21 8.92 13.12
C ASP A 614 -30.93 8.77 13.90
N THR A 615 -29.83 8.56 13.18
CA THR A 615 -28.57 8.14 13.77
C THR A 615 -27.47 9.12 13.42
N VAL A 616 -26.71 9.49 14.44
CA VAL A 616 -25.51 10.30 14.34
C VAL A 616 -24.27 9.42 14.43
N ASP A 617 -23.32 9.66 13.53
CA ASP A 617 -21.95 9.17 13.62
C ASP A 617 -20.95 10.25 13.20
N LEU A 618 -19.69 10.07 13.55
CA LEU A 618 -18.63 11.03 13.24
C LEU A 618 -17.68 10.49 12.18
N LEU A 619 -17.24 11.39 11.30
CA LEU A 619 -16.31 11.09 10.23
C LEU A 619 -15.07 11.99 10.31
N ARG A 620 -13.95 11.49 9.83
CA ARG A 620 -12.79 12.30 9.43
C ARG A 620 -12.35 11.87 8.04
N ASN A 621 -12.20 12.84 7.14
CA ASN A 621 -11.85 12.60 5.73
C ASN A 621 -12.74 11.51 5.08
N GLY A 622 -14.04 11.49 5.41
CA GLY A 622 -15.01 10.54 4.88
C GLY A 622 -15.07 9.17 5.59
N SER A 623 -14.12 8.85 6.48
CA SER A 623 -14.09 7.58 7.23
C SER A 623 -14.65 7.74 8.64
N ALA A 624 -15.34 6.71 9.14
CA ALA A 624 -15.92 6.74 10.50
C ALA A 624 -14.83 6.79 11.58
N ILE A 625 -15.06 7.64 12.57
CA ILE A 625 -14.27 7.73 13.81
C ILE A 625 -14.80 6.68 14.77
N ASN A 626 -13.92 6.11 15.61
CA ASN A 626 -14.27 5.00 16.49
C ASN A 626 -15.12 5.41 17.70
N LEU A 627 -15.97 6.44 17.64
CA LEU A 627 -16.94 6.70 18.72
C LEU A 627 -18.20 5.85 18.61
N GLY A 628 -18.40 5.15 17.49
CA GLY A 628 -19.62 4.38 17.25
C GLY A 628 -20.75 5.30 16.78
N SER A 629 -21.99 4.99 17.16
CA SER A 629 -23.17 5.70 16.67
C SER A 629 -24.20 5.97 17.75
N VAL A 630 -24.91 7.08 17.63
CA VAL A 630 -25.99 7.49 18.54
C VAL A 630 -27.31 7.46 17.79
N ASN A 631 -28.24 6.62 18.22
CA ASN A 631 -29.63 6.68 17.77
C ASN A 631 -30.36 7.72 18.60
N LEU A 632 -30.81 8.79 17.96
CA LEU A 632 -31.47 9.94 18.58
C LEU A 632 -32.93 9.66 18.95
N ARG A 633 -33.51 8.55 18.48
CA ARG A 633 -34.91 8.14 18.75
C ARG A 633 -36.00 9.15 18.35
N GLN A 634 -35.68 10.12 17.48
CA GLN A 634 -36.64 11.00 16.79
C GLN A 634 -36.31 11.16 15.29
N ASP A 635 -37.17 11.90 14.59
CA ASP A 635 -37.10 12.24 13.16
C ASP A 635 -36.54 13.67 12.98
N TYR A 636 -35.21 13.77 12.94
CA TYR A 636 -34.44 15.00 12.77
C TYR A 636 -34.08 15.29 11.31
N ILE A 637 -34.31 14.37 10.38
CA ILE A 637 -34.02 14.58 8.96
C ILE A 637 -35.07 13.90 8.09
N LYS A 638 -35.35 14.47 6.90
CA LYS A 638 -36.32 13.87 5.97
C LYS A 638 -36.00 12.41 5.65
N SER A 639 -37.05 11.62 5.47
CA SER A 639 -36.96 10.19 5.12
C SER A 639 -35.99 9.89 3.99
N SER A 640 -35.16 8.88 4.21
CA SER A 640 -34.10 8.39 3.34
C SER A 640 -33.04 9.45 2.97
N ARG A 641 -32.72 10.39 3.87
CA ARG A 641 -31.69 11.42 3.64
C ARG A 641 -30.55 11.35 4.65
N THR A 642 -29.49 12.07 4.30
CA THR A 642 -28.30 12.27 5.13
C THR A 642 -27.92 13.76 5.10
N SER A 643 -27.49 14.28 6.23
CA SER A 643 -26.95 15.63 6.39
C SER A 643 -25.60 15.57 7.09
N GLN A 644 -24.71 16.52 6.79
CA GLN A 644 -23.40 16.61 7.41
C GLN A 644 -23.13 18.02 7.91
N PHE A 645 -22.43 18.08 9.04
CA PHE A 645 -22.06 19.31 9.73
C PHE A 645 -20.56 19.33 9.96
N ALA A 646 -19.94 20.49 9.80
CA ALA A 646 -18.63 20.72 10.38
C ALA A 646 -18.78 20.61 11.90
N ALA A 647 -17.86 19.93 12.56
CA ALA A 647 -17.87 19.79 14.01
C ALA A 647 -16.44 19.80 14.55
N THR A 648 -16.30 20.11 15.84
CA THR A 648 -15.01 20.11 16.54
C THR A 648 -15.08 19.14 17.70
N MET A 649 -14.19 18.16 17.71
CA MET A 649 -14.08 17.14 18.75
C MET A 649 -12.95 17.48 19.73
N THR A 650 -13.21 17.37 21.03
CA THR A 650 -12.25 17.57 22.14
C THR A 650 -12.40 16.44 23.16
N ALA A 651 -11.33 16.10 23.88
CA ALA A 651 -11.40 15.18 25.01
C ALA A 651 -11.01 15.90 26.32
N SER A 652 -11.66 15.50 27.40
CA SER A 652 -11.37 15.96 28.75
C SER A 652 -11.45 14.79 29.73
N THR A 653 -10.83 14.96 30.90
CA THR A 653 -10.90 14.00 31.99
C THR A 653 -12.02 14.40 32.95
N VAL A 654 -12.86 13.44 33.33
CA VAL A 654 -13.95 13.58 34.30
C VAL A 654 -13.87 12.48 35.36
N THR A 655 -14.69 12.56 36.40
CA THR A 655 -14.80 11.49 37.41
C THR A 655 -16.18 10.85 37.31
N VAL A 656 -16.21 9.53 37.10
CA VAL A 656 -17.42 8.70 37.02
C VAL A 656 -17.37 7.69 38.15
N ASN A 657 -18.31 7.75 39.10
CA ASN A 657 -18.36 6.84 40.26
C ASN A 657 -17.02 6.74 41.03
N GLY A 658 -16.28 7.85 41.15
CA GLY A 658 -14.97 7.89 41.80
C GLY A 658 -13.79 7.40 40.94
N VAL A 659 -14.03 6.99 39.69
CA VAL A 659 -13.01 6.57 38.72
C VAL A 659 -12.76 7.69 37.71
N THR A 660 -11.48 7.95 37.44
CA THR A 660 -11.07 8.88 36.38
C THR A 660 -11.47 8.33 35.01
N ALA A 661 -12.20 9.12 34.22
CA ALA A 661 -12.79 8.71 32.96
C ALA A 661 -12.59 9.74 31.84
N THR A 662 -12.74 9.29 30.59
CA THR A 662 -12.69 10.18 29.43
C THR A 662 -14.09 10.64 29.03
N LYS A 663 -14.25 11.96 28.90
CA LYS A 663 -15.39 12.61 28.25
C LYS A 663 -14.94 13.23 26.92
N VAL A 664 -15.56 12.80 25.83
CA VAL A 664 -15.37 13.39 24.50
C VAL A 664 -16.53 14.33 24.22
N THR A 665 -16.23 15.58 23.86
CA THR A 665 -17.22 16.59 23.49
C THR A 665 -17.10 16.87 21.99
N VAL A 666 -18.24 16.91 21.31
CA VAL A 666 -18.39 17.27 19.91
C VAL A 666 -19.21 18.55 19.85
N ALA A 667 -18.57 19.66 19.52
CA ALA A 667 -19.24 20.92 19.25
C ALA A 667 -19.68 20.97 17.78
N ILE A 668 -20.96 21.23 17.54
CA ILE A 668 -21.59 21.23 16.22
C ILE A 668 -21.44 22.62 15.59
N GLY A 669 -21.00 22.65 14.35
CA GLY A 669 -20.84 23.85 13.53
C GLY A 669 -21.80 23.88 12.35
N GLY A 670 -21.47 24.68 11.33
CA GLY A 670 -22.30 24.86 10.14
C GLY A 670 -22.58 23.57 9.38
N GLN A 671 -23.78 23.45 8.82
CA GLN A 671 -24.12 22.37 7.88
C GLN A 671 -23.24 22.49 6.63
N THR A 672 -22.52 21.42 6.28
CA THR A 672 -21.59 21.37 5.15
C THR A 672 -22.19 20.70 3.92
N SER A 673 -23.13 19.76 4.10
CA SER A 673 -23.84 19.12 2.99
C SER A 673 -25.19 18.50 3.42
N GLY A 674 -26.02 18.12 2.45
CA GLY A 674 -27.30 17.45 2.68
C GLY A 674 -28.51 18.38 2.73
N GLN A 675 -29.66 17.85 3.16
CA GLN A 675 -30.91 18.60 3.26
C GLN A 675 -31.07 19.27 4.63
N ALA A 676 -31.96 20.26 4.71
CA ALA A 676 -32.29 20.91 5.97
C ALA A 676 -32.78 19.89 7.02
N VAL A 677 -32.32 20.06 8.25
CA VAL A 677 -32.78 19.29 9.41
C VAL A 677 -34.15 19.73 9.87
N ARG A 678 -34.86 18.79 10.51
CA ARG A 678 -36.17 18.97 11.15
C ARG A 678 -35.99 19.34 12.62
N THR A 679 -37.06 19.88 13.20
CA THR A 679 -37.16 20.13 14.64
C THR A 679 -38.01 19.03 15.26
N ALA A 680 -37.44 18.27 16.20
CA ALA A 680 -38.16 17.32 17.03
C ALA A 680 -38.96 18.07 18.12
N SER A 681 -40.22 17.69 18.29
CA SER A 681 -41.13 18.29 19.28
C SER A 681 -41.36 17.43 20.52
N LEU A 682 -40.91 16.18 20.49
CA LEU A 682 -41.02 15.21 21.57
C LEU A 682 -39.66 14.99 22.22
N THR A 683 -39.65 14.66 23.50
CA THR A 683 -38.45 14.21 24.21
C THR A 683 -38.23 12.72 23.96
N SER A 684 -36.99 12.29 23.94
CA SER A 684 -36.62 10.87 23.90
C SER A 684 -35.40 10.60 24.76
N THR A 685 -34.97 9.34 24.76
CA THR A 685 -33.71 8.93 25.35
C THR A 685 -32.85 8.43 24.21
N MET A 686 -31.81 9.18 23.87
CA MET A 686 -30.89 8.71 22.85
C MET A 686 -30.08 7.51 23.35
N VAL A 687 -29.65 6.68 22.40
CA VAL A 687 -28.93 5.43 22.68
C VAL A 687 -27.62 5.44 21.93
N TRP A 688 -26.53 5.43 22.67
CA TRP A 688 -25.18 5.35 22.14
C TRP A 688 -24.71 3.90 22.09
N THR A 689 -24.33 3.45 20.90
CA THR A 689 -23.63 2.18 20.68
C THR A 689 -22.14 2.48 20.44
N PRO A 690 -21.25 2.23 21.42
CA PRO A 690 -19.82 2.53 21.28
C PRO A 690 -19.12 1.54 20.34
N SER A 691 -17.95 1.95 19.82
CA SER A 691 -17.11 1.09 18.99
C SER A 691 -16.22 0.17 19.83
N ALA A 692 -16.12 -1.11 19.46
CA ALA A 692 -15.15 -2.05 20.04
C ALA A 692 -13.68 -1.66 19.75
N LEU A 693 -13.46 -0.77 18.78
CA LEU A 693 -12.11 -0.33 18.41
C LEU A 693 -11.51 0.65 19.42
N VAL A 694 -12.33 1.23 20.30
CA VAL A 694 -11.82 2.07 21.40
C VAL A 694 -11.30 1.16 22.50
N THR A 695 -10.08 1.43 22.96
CA THR A 695 -9.46 0.68 24.05
C THR A 695 -9.23 1.55 25.27
N ASN A 696 -9.24 0.93 26.45
CA ASN A 696 -8.77 1.61 27.65
C ASN A 696 -7.23 1.73 27.65
N LEU A 697 -6.67 2.37 28.68
CA LEU A 697 -5.22 2.50 28.85
C LEU A 697 -4.48 1.16 29.02
N PHE A 698 -5.21 0.05 29.17
CA PHE A 698 -4.72 -1.32 29.28
C PHE A 698 -4.85 -2.11 27.96
N GLY A 699 -5.27 -1.45 26.86
CA GLY A 699 -5.44 -2.07 25.54
C GLY A 699 -6.69 -2.94 25.40
N ARG A 700 -7.60 -2.94 26.39
CA ARG A 700 -8.85 -3.72 26.33
C ARG A 700 -9.92 -2.97 25.55
N ALA A 701 -10.53 -3.64 24.60
CA ALA A 701 -11.63 -3.12 23.77
C ALA A 701 -12.86 -2.71 24.62
N SER A 702 -13.54 -1.67 24.17
CA SER A 702 -14.81 -1.21 24.73
C SER A 702 -15.91 -2.23 24.45
N ALA A 703 -16.76 -2.49 25.43
CA ALA A 703 -17.97 -3.27 25.24
C ALA A 703 -18.93 -2.54 24.28
N THR A 704 -19.47 -3.25 23.29
CA THR A 704 -20.42 -2.69 22.30
C THR A 704 -21.87 -2.65 22.79
N THR A 705 -22.11 -2.97 24.06
CA THR A 705 -23.44 -2.91 24.65
C THR A 705 -23.95 -1.46 24.61
N PRO A 706 -25.10 -1.19 23.98
CA PRO A 706 -25.64 0.16 23.91
C PRO A 706 -25.95 0.73 25.29
N THR A 707 -25.65 2.01 25.49
CA THR A 707 -25.94 2.79 26.68
C THR A 707 -26.98 3.85 26.34
N SER A 708 -28.02 3.96 27.17
CA SER A 708 -29.00 5.04 27.10
C SER A 708 -28.46 6.28 27.80
N GLU A 709 -28.84 7.45 27.29
CA GLU A 709 -28.68 8.73 27.97
C GLU A 709 -29.17 8.67 29.42
N LEU A 710 -28.35 9.20 30.34
CA LEU A 710 -28.69 9.33 31.76
C LEU A 710 -29.33 10.71 32.05
N GLY A 711 -29.97 10.85 33.19
CA GLY A 711 -30.54 12.14 33.60
C GLY A 711 -31.99 12.36 33.15
N ASN A 712 -32.40 13.63 33.05
CA ASN A 712 -33.78 14.01 32.76
C ASN A 712 -34.03 13.94 31.26
N LEU A 713 -35.22 13.45 30.87
CA LEU A 713 -35.68 13.50 29.48
C LEU A 713 -35.76 14.96 29.00
N ASP A 714 -35.03 15.28 27.95
CA ASP A 714 -35.06 16.56 27.27
C ASP A 714 -35.21 16.35 25.75
N ARG A 715 -35.13 17.46 25.00
CA ARG A 715 -35.11 17.41 23.54
C ARG A 715 -33.66 17.47 23.13
N GLU A 716 -33.18 16.46 22.41
CA GLU A 716 -31.76 16.30 22.11
C GLU A 716 -31.25 17.43 21.20
N PHE A 717 -30.07 17.95 21.56
CA PHE A 717 -29.38 19.19 21.15
C PHE A 717 -30.30 20.38 20.87
#